data_AF-A0A951Z773-F1
#
_entry.id   AF-A0A951Z773-F1
#
_cell.length_a   1.000
_cell.length_b   1.000
_cell.length_c   1.000
_cell.angle_alpha   90.00
_cell.angle_beta   90.00
_cell.angle_gamma   90.00
#
_symmetry.space_group_name_H-M   'P 1'
#
loop_
_entity.id
_entity.type
_entity.pdbx_description
1 polymer ?
#
loop_
_entity_poly.entity_id
_entity_poly.type
_entity_poly.pdbx_seq_one_letter_code
_entity_poly.pdbx_strand_id
1 'polypeptide(L)'
;MKLNGWTLVALAALAAVSSAQVGYARRTDTVRAGVVLLDGQRRAGVPANYFPYVWYNLDQNKTAKPAGLQFANPRAASVATQAVAARWNAIASIVGGPGVALGERLTKRYGAYWEVSIANTSEEQISDYDALYLAFDQDAQLSTFERERLRKFVDQGGVLWVEVMPGGTGNSPTNGLPIPIRLRPVVASTFGLDLTHPLTRSPNRISPTEFQALGQGSGLAALPFTLAEAGWDVLTASMATIGADSTKLRTVVSDASGTLGVASLGDGFVVVSTRGESWSLNRGQIGNGAPAANAQSIAAEPIRDGFANAAAKLALNLIGLRSTSGSVSGGSQKVSSTAVEVGAPLLRSFVAPATTASTEFRPPAVYKGLLVVTSGNRVYVFDANPASDVDGDGDPDDGARDFAQGRGYDLLWASDTAPGQLSAPTVAEVGNSAVRDQVLVTTSNGTLLAYDLYNFGPDGRVRENASPIYQVSPPGGAATGTEPYAPTVHEGVAFVADTTGTSNKVARVWMVDLATGTNVRTLSEWVCGGPGTNLIRETGGAPTVGYIPIRDNSGGLDRVIYLPTKPRQGGSGPSATAGMTSIWVGARGESPSDWSVRDVGSNKELVVTTRAALQGLPVHRPTVPDSLGVKLTLLRPNGDPYTAAEMANILT
;
A
#
# COMPACT_ATOMS: atom_id res chain seq x y z
N MET A 1 17.11 -69.75 -4.20
CA MET A 1 16.19 -69.06 -5.14
C MET A 1 15.86 -67.71 -4.52
N LYS A 2 16.03 -66.61 -5.28
CA LYS A 2 16.02 -65.20 -4.83
C LYS A 2 14.61 -64.66 -4.58
N LEU A 3 14.47 -63.70 -3.64
CA LEU A 3 13.54 -62.54 -3.55
C LEU A 3 13.68 -61.92 -2.13
N ASN A 4 14.57 -60.94 -1.88
CA ASN A 4 14.51 -59.47 -2.06
C ASN A 4 13.54 -58.68 -1.13
N GLY A 5 13.92 -58.44 0.13
CA GLY A 5 14.54 -57.18 0.58
C GLY A 5 13.84 -55.80 0.48
N TRP A 6 12.50 -55.68 0.44
CA TRP A 6 11.85 -54.36 0.24
C TRP A 6 10.64 -54.01 1.14
N THR A 7 10.50 -54.54 2.36
CA THR A 7 9.30 -54.28 3.19
C THR A 7 9.54 -54.01 4.68
N LEU A 8 10.68 -53.41 5.04
CA LEU A 8 10.95 -53.03 6.45
C LEU A 8 11.87 -51.81 6.58
N VAL A 9 11.53 -50.69 5.91
CA VAL A 9 12.14 -49.35 6.15
C VAL A 9 11.09 -48.21 6.25
N ALA A 10 9.80 -48.46 6.02
CA ALA A 10 8.80 -47.39 5.93
C ALA A 10 8.16 -46.93 7.27
N LEU A 11 8.69 -47.30 8.44
CA LEU A 11 8.12 -46.92 9.73
C LEU A 11 9.18 -46.47 10.76
N ALA A 12 10.09 -45.57 10.36
CA ALA A 12 11.02 -44.90 11.29
C ALA A 12 11.49 -43.50 10.82
N ALA A 13 10.67 -42.73 10.09
CA ALA A 13 10.98 -41.35 9.71
C ALA A 13 9.98 -40.31 10.30
N LEU A 14 9.15 -40.72 11.27
CA LEU A 14 8.25 -39.85 12.02
C LEU A 14 8.81 -39.67 13.44
N ALA A 15 9.77 -38.74 13.60
CA ALA A 15 10.07 -37.99 14.83
C ALA A 15 11.50 -37.43 14.78
N ALA A 16 11.69 -36.30 14.10
CA ALA A 16 12.70 -35.30 14.46
C ALA A 16 12.48 -34.03 13.61
N VAL A 17 11.32 -33.37 13.77
CA VAL A 17 11.34 -31.91 13.61
C VAL A 17 11.94 -31.38 14.90
N SER A 18 13.26 -31.54 15.04
CA SER A 18 13.98 -30.86 16.10
C SER A 18 13.78 -29.38 15.84
N SER A 19 13.05 -28.72 16.73
CA SER A 19 13.16 -27.29 16.94
C SER A 19 14.65 -27.01 17.08
N ALA A 20 15.29 -26.50 16.03
CA ALA A 20 16.63 -25.95 16.15
C ALA A 20 16.49 -24.85 17.21
N GLN A 21 17.09 -25.07 18.38
CA GLN A 21 17.20 -24.09 19.43
C GLN A 21 18.19 -23.04 18.92
N VAL A 22 17.67 -22.02 18.23
CA VAL A 22 18.47 -20.99 17.59
C VAL A 22 18.97 -20.01 18.66
N GLY A 23 20.29 -19.87 18.78
CA GLY A 23 20.91 -18.86 19.64
C GLY A 23 20.52 -17.45 19.19
N TYR A 24 19.92 -16.67 20.10
CA TYR A 24 19.35 -15.35 19.82
C TYR A 24 20.38 -14.21 19.95
N ALA A 25 20.39 -13.28 18.98
CA ALA A 25 20.99 -11.95 19.14
C ALA A 25 19.97 -10.95 19.73
N ARG A 26 20.41 -10.07 20.64
CA ARG A 26 19.59 -9.19 21.51
C ARG A 26 19.02 -7.93 20.83
N ARG A 27 18.46 -7.98 19.61
CA ARG A 27 17.81 -6.81 18.99
C ARG A 27 16.29 -6.92 19.09
N THR A 28 15.64 -5.85 19.55
CA THR A 28 14.19 -5.75 19.68
C THR A 28 13.68 -4.61 18.80
N ASP A 29 12.84 -4.92 17.80
CA ASP A 29 12.22 -3.93 16.93
C ASP A 29 10.77 -3.69 17.39
N THR A 30 10.34 -2.43 17.37
CA THR A 30 9.04 -2.00 17.91
C THR A 30 8.13 -1.50 16.78
N VAL A 31 6.95 -2.11 16.67
CA VAL A 31 5.87 -1.60 15.82
C VAL A 31 5.01 -0.65 16.65
N ARG A 32 4.88 0.60 16.20
CA ARG A 32 4.07 1.63 16.86
C ARG A 32 2.62 1.51 16.39
N ALA A 33 1.75 0.93 17.21
CA ALA A 33 0.40 0.56 16.82
C ALA A 33 -0.66 1.14 17.74
N GLY A 34 -1.85 1.41 17.20
CA GLY A 34 -2.99 1.96 17.93
C GLY A 34 -4.34 1.47 17.43
N VAL A 35 -5.37 1.59 18.28
CA VAL A 35 -6.78 1.33 17.97
C VAL A 35 -7.51 2.67 17.91
N VAL A 36 -8.06 2.98 16.74
CA VAL A 36 -8.77 4.23 16.47
C VAL A 36 -10.07 4.27 17.27
N LEU A 37 -10.20 5.30 18.10
CA LEU A 37 -11.44 5.65 18.79
C LEU A 37 -12.15 6.76 18.01
N LEU A 38 -13.33 6.45 17.47
CA LEU A 38 -14.19 7.39 16.74
C LEU A 38 -15.24 7.99 17.68
N ASP A 39 -15.55 9.27 17.50
CA ASP A 39 -16.55 9.96 18.32
C ASP A 39 -17.99 9.53 17.99
N GLY A 40 -18.23 9.17 16.72
CA GLY A 40 -19.52 8.69 16.21
C GLY A 40 -19.87 7.25 16.64
N GLN A 41 -18.86 6.45 17.00
CA GLN A 41 -19.07 5.05 17.36
C GLN A 41 -19.21 4.88 18.87
N ARG A 42 -20.44 4.61 19.35
CA ARG A 42 -20.75 4.65 20.78
C ARG A 42 -21.34 3.35 21.32
N ARG A 43 -20.94 2.99 22.56
CA ARG A 43 -21.61 2.02 23.43
C ARG A 43 -21.89 2.69 24.77
N ALA A 44 -23.03 2.42 25.39
CA ALA A 44 -23.43 3.11 26.63
C ALA A 44 -23.43 4.65 26.51
N GLY A 45 -23.70 5.19 25.32
CA GLY A 45 -23.66 6.64 25.06
C GLY A 45 -22.26 7.27 24.97
N VAL A 46 -21.19 6.49 25.13
CA VAL A 46 -19.80 6.96 25.10
C VAL A 46 -19.01 6.31 23.95
N PRO A 47 -17.95 6.97 23.42
CA PRO A 47 -17.10 6.39 22.38
C PRO A 47 -16.52 5.03 22.77
N ALA A 48 -16.56 4.04 21.88
CA ALA A 48 -16.10 2.68 22.20
C ALA A 48 -15.45 1.95 21.02
N ASN A 49 -14.50 1.08 21.36
CA ASN A 49 -13.84 0.15 20.45
C ASN A 49 -14.39 -1.25 20.65
N TYR A 50 -14.57 -1.99 19.55
CA TYR A 50 -15.12 -3.35 19.59
C TYR A 50 -14.04 -4.42 19.76
N PHE A 51 -12.84 -4.16 19.24
CA PHE A 51 -11.69 -5.06 19.31
C PHE A 51 -10.45 -4.36 19.88
N PRO A 52 -10.49 -3.93 21.15
CA PRO A 52 -9.41 -3.13 21.76
C PRO A 52 -8.09 -3.90 21.97
N TYR A 53 -8.08 -5.23 21.85
CA TYR A 53 -6.94 -6.08 22.19
C TYR A 53 -6.28 -6.78 21.00
N VAL A 54 -6.59 -6.39 19.76
CA VAL A 54 -5.93 -6.96 18.56
C VAL A 54 -4.41 -6.89 18.66
N TRP A 55 -3.86 -5.74 19.04
CA TRP A 55 -2.41 -5.55 19.18
C TRP A 55 -1.83 -6.21 20.43
N TYR A 56 -2.58 -6.23 21.54
CA TYR A 56 -2.16 -6.95 22.75
C TYR A 56 -2.05 -8.45 22.51
N ASN A 57 -3.09 -9.05 21.93
CA ASN A 57 -3.12 -10.49 21.64
C ASN A 57 -2.06 -10.86 20.59
N LEU A 58 -1.85 -10.01 19.58
CA LEU A 58 -0.75 -10.18 18.63
C LEU A 58 0.62 -10.17 19.32
N ASP A 59 0.85 -9.24 20.24
CA ASP A 59 2.09 -9.15 21.02
C ASP A 59 2.33 -10.38 21.91
N GLN A 60 1.26 -11.07 22.32
CA GLN A 60 1.33 -12.30 23.11
C GLN A 60 1.44 -13.59 22.25
N ASN A 61 1.20 -13.50 20.93
CA ASN A 61 1.21 -14.67 20.05
C ASN A 61 2.64 -15.08 19.68
N LYS A 62 3.25 -15.96 20.49
CA LYS A 62 4.61 -16.48 20.27
C LYS A 62 4.73 -17.49 19.13
N THR A 63 3.62 -17.91 18.52
CA THR A 63 3.61 -18.89 17.42
C THR A 63 3.82 -18.19 16.09
N ALA A 64 3.12 -17.07 15.85
CA ALA A 64 3.21 -16.30 14.61
C ALA A 64 4.18 -15.12 14.70
N LYS A 65 4.33 -14.50 15.88
CA LYS A 65 5.17 -13.31 16.06
C LYS A 65 6.65 -13.70 16.24
N PRO A 66 7.59 -13.10 15.46
CA PRO A 66 9.02 -13.25 15.70
C PRO A 66 9.43 -12.80 17.12
N ALA A 67 10.38 -13.50 17.73
CA ALA A 67 10.79 -13.26 19.12
C ALA A 67 11.38 -11.86 19.38
N GLY A 68 11.94 -11.20 18.35
CA GLY A 68 12.50 -9.85 18.42
C GLY A 68 11.48 -8.73 18.19
N LEU A 69 10.22 -9.03 17.85
CA LEU A 69 9.22 -8.02 17.54
C LEU A 69 8.34 -7.70 18.77
N GLN A 70 8.12 -6.42 19.03
CA GLN A 70 7.17 -5.97 20.06
C GLN A 70 6.22 -4.89 19.54
N PHE A 71 5.04 -4.82 20.14
CA PHE A 71 4.03 -3.81 19.82
C PHE A 71 3.87 -2.82 20.96
N ALA A 72 3.80 -1.52 20.66
CA ALA A 72 3.54 -0.50 21.67
C ALA A 72 2.73 0.64 21.07
N ASN A 73 1.89 1.28 21.90
CA ASN A 73 1.31 2.56 21.54
C ASN A 73 2.30 3.67 21.96
N PRO A 74 2.89 4.42 21.01
CA PRO A 74 3.91 5.43 21.29
C PRO A 74 3.41 6.60 22.14
N ARG A 75 2.08 6.82 22.18
CA ARG A 75 1.42 7.90 22.92
C ARG A 75 0.43 7.37 23.96
N ALA A 76 0.61 6.15 24.43
CA ALA A 76 -0.25 5.58 25.47
C ALA A 76 -0.26 6.46 26.72
N ALA A 77 -1.45 6.69 27.28
CA ALA A 77 -1.56 7.26 28.60
C ALA A 77 -0.94 6.30 29.63
N SER A 78 -0.13 6.82 30.54
CA SER A 78 0.49 6.03 31.61
C SER A 78 -0.46 5.79 32.79
N VAL A 79 -1.47 6.65 32.95
CA VAL A 79 -2.47 6.61 34.02
C VAL A 79 -3.86 6.95 33.48
N ALA A 80 -4.89 6.35 34.08
CA ALA A 80 -6.27 6.61 33.75
C ALA A 80 -6.68 8.01 34.21
N THR A 81 -7.10 8.86 33.27
CA THR A 81 -7.72 10.15 33.57
C THR A 81 -9.18 9.97 33.98
N GLN A 82 -9.81 11.03 34.50
CA GLN A 82 -11.23 11.01 34.84
C GLN A 82 -12.11 10.64 33.65
N ALA A 83 -11.78 11.16 32.46
CA ALA A 83 -12.51 10.85 31.23
C ALA A 83 -12.35 9.37 30.81
N VAL A 84 -11.13 8.83 30.91
CA VAL A 84 -10.85 7.42 30.59
C VAL A 84 -11.59 6.49 31.55
N ALA A 85 -11.49 6.75 32.86
CA ALA A 85 -12.16 5.95 33.89
C ALA A 85 -13.68 5.98 33.71
N ALA A 86 -14.28 7.17 33.54
CA ALA A 86 -15.72 7.30 33.34
C ALA A 86 -16.21 6.53 32.10
N ARG A 87 -15.48 6.62 30.98
CA ARG A 87 -15.82 5.95 29.73
C ARG A 87 -15.74 4.43 29.85
N TRP A 88 -14.64 3.89 30.36
CA TRP A 88 -14.49 2.45 30.52
C TRP A 88 -15.43 1.86 31.57
N ASN A 89 -15.80 2.62 32.61
CA ASN A 89 -16.81 2.19 33.58
C ASN A 89 -18.22 2.14 32.95
N ALA A 90 -18.56 3.10 32.10
CA ALA A 90 -19.80 3.06 31.33
C ALA A 90 -19.84 1.83 30.40
N ILE A 91 -18.73 1.51 29.71
CA ILE A 91 -18.63 0.31 28.86
C ILE A 91 -18.75 -0.96 29.70
N ALA A 92 -18.02 -1.05 30.82
CA ALA A 92 -18.03 -2.20 31.73
C ALA A 92 -19.44 -2.50 32.27
N SER A 93 -20.30 -1.49 32.43
CA SER A 93 -21.69 -1.68 32.85
C SER A 93 -22.54 -2.49 31.84
N ILE A 94 -22.15 -2.52 30.56
CA ILE A 94 -22.87 -3.26 29.51
C ILE A 94 -22.15 -4.56 29.15
N VAL A 95 -20.82 -4.55 29.02
CA VAL A 95 -20.05 -5.73 28.58
C VAL A 95 -19.63 -6.64 29.74
N GLY A 96 -19.80 -6.19 30.98
CA GLY A 96 -19.33 -6.87 32.19
C GLY A 96 -17.81 -6.79 32.37
N GLY A 97 -17.33 -7.20 33.55
CA GLY A 97 -15.91 -7.18 33.89
C GLY A 97 -15.50 -5.97 34.76
N PRO A 98 -14.21 -5.87 35.12
CA PRO A 98 -13.72 -4.82 35.99
C PRO A 98 -13.82 -3.44 35.31
N GLY A 99 -14.08 -2.40 36.10
CA GLY A 99 -13.92 -1.01 35.69
C GLY A 99 -12.46 -0.55 35.70
N VAL A 100 -12.24 0.74 35.40
CA VAL A 100 -10.94 1.41 35.54
C VAL A 100 -11.07 2.51 36.59
N ALA A 101 -10.15 2.53 37.55
CA ALA A 101 -10.11 3.54 38.60
C ALA A 101 -9.36 4.80 38.14
N LEU A 102 -9.74 5.97 38.67
CA LEU A 102 -9.01 7.22 38.44
C LEU A 102 -7.57 7.10 38.95
N GLY A 103 -6.59 7.48 38.13
CA GLY A 103 -5.16 7.41 38.47
C GLY A 103 -4.56 6.01 38.37
N GLU A 104 -5.33 4.99 37.98
CA GLU A 104 -4.85 3.63 37.79
C GLU A 104 -3.79 3.57 36.69
N ARG A 105 -2.69 2.84 36.93
CA ARG A 105 -1.61 2.69 35.96
C ARG A 105 -2.08 1.84 34.78
N LEU A 106 -2.08 2.44 33.60
CA LEU A 106 -2.45 1.74 32.37
C LEU A 106 -1.25 0.97 31.82
N THR A 107 -1.47 -0.31 31.52
CA THR A 107 -0.49 -1.20 30.87
C THR A 107 -1.04 -1.71 29.55
N LYS A 108 -0.25 -2.45 28.76
CA LYS A 108 -0.71 -3.10 27.51
C LYS A 108 -1.96 -3.98 27.68
N ARG A 109 -2.29 -4.41 28.90
CA ARG A 109 -3.49 -5.18 29.21
C ARG A 109 -4.76 -4.34 29.25
N TYR A 110 -4.68 -3.02 29.33
CA TYR A 110 -5.87 -2.16 29.37
C TYR A 110 -6.27 -1.76 27.96
N GLY A 111 -7.56 -1.81 27.64
CA GLY A 111 -8.04 -1.34 26.33
C GLY A 111 -7.66 0.11 26.10
N ALA A 112 -7.77 0.95 27.14
CA ALA A 112 -7.37 2.36 27.14
C ALA A 112 -5.93 2.63 26.69
N TYR A 113 -5.00 1.69 26.93
CA TYR A 113 -3.60 1.86 26.56
C TYR A 113 -3.41 1.91 25.05
N TRP A 114 -4.24 1.21 24.27
CA TRP A 114 -4.08 1.10 22.82
C TRP A 114 -4.80 2.20 22.04
N GLU A 115 -5.61 3.02 22.70
CA GLU A 115 -6.52 3.93 22.01
C GLU A 115 -5.83 5.16 21.42
N VAL A 116 -6.35 5.59 20.28
CA VAL A 116 -5.96 6.83 19.59
C VAL A 116 -7.23 7.60 19.29
N SER A 117 -7.45 8.71 19.99
CA SER A 117 -8.58 9.61 19.73
C SER A 117 -8.25 10.46 18.50
N ILE A 118 -8.69 10.02 17.32
CA ILE A 118 -8.30 10.66 16.06
C ILE A 118 -8.81 12.10 15.96
N ALA A 119 -9.99 12.41 16.51
CA ALA A 119 -10.52 13.76 16.56
C ALA A 119 -9.59 14.76 17.29
N ASN A 120 -8.84 14.28 18.29
CA ASN A 120 -7.97 15.08 19.16
C ASN A 120 -6.47 14.90 18.90
N THR A 121 -6.10 14.08 17.91
CA THR A 121 -4.70 13.80 17.58
C THR A 121 -4.19 14.82 16.56
N SER A 122 -3.03 15.45 16.83
CA SER A 122 -2.35 16.34 15.87
C SER A 122 -1.68 15.55 14.74
N GLU A 123 -1.30 16.24 13.66
CA GLU A 123 -0.61 15.62 12.52
C GLU A 123 0.77 15.10 12.89
N GLU A 124 1.48 15.81 13.77
CA GLU A 124 2.77 15.36 14.28
C GLU A 124 2.59 14.08 15.12
N GLN A 125 1.56 14.02 15.97
CA GLN A 125 1.28 12.85 16.79
C GLN A 125 0.83 11.64 15.97
N ILE A 126 0.05 11.83 14.91
CA ILE A 126 -0.40 10.69 14.08
C ILE A 126 0.76 10.08 13.28
N SER A 127 1.77 10.88 12.94
CA SER A 127 2.97 10.42 12.21
C SER A 127 3.87 9.47 13.02
N ASP A 128 3.71 9.44 14.36
CA ASP A 128 4.43 8.52 15.24
C ASP A 128 3.97 7.07 15.09
N TYR A 129 2.81 6.82 14.48
CA TYR A 129 2.27 5.47 14.32
C TYR A 129 2.79 4.82 13.03
N ASP A 130 2.92 3.49 13.07
CA ASP A 130 3.22 2.65 11.91
C ASP A 130 1.96 1.92 11.42
N ALA A 131 1.07 1.53 12.34
CA ALA A 131 -0.18 0.85 12.04
C ALA A 131 -1.34 1.37 12.90
N LEU A 132 -2.49 1.62 12.29
CA LEU A 132 -3.73 1.96 12.98
C LEU A 132 -4.81 0.95 12.64
N TYR A 133 -5.54 0.53 13.67
CA TYR A 133 -6.67 -0.39 13.54
C TYR A 133 -7.99 0.34 13.76
N LEU A 134 -8.94 0.16 12.85
CA LEU A 134 -10.28 0.73 12.91
C LEU A 134 -11.33 -0.35 12.69
N ALA A 135 -12.24 -0.52 13.65
CA ALA A 135 -13.40 -1.40 13.50
C ALA A 135 -14.69 -0.58 13.47
N PHE A 136 -15.63 -0.94 12.61
CA PHE A 136 -16.98 -0.40 12.64
C PHE A 136 -18.07 -1.47 12.66
N ASP A 137 -19.06 -1.22 13.52
CA ASP A 137 -20.23 -2.07 13.77
C ASP A 137 -21.43 -1.71 12.87
N GLN A 138 -21.40 -0.50 12.29
CA GLN A 138 -22.39 0.04 11.37
C GLN A 138 -21.68 0.86 10.29
N ASP A 139 -22.40 1.74 9.59
CA ASP A 139 -21.81 2.59 8.56
C ASP A 139 -20.70 3.45 9.17
N ALA A 140 -19.48 3.40 8.58
CA ALA A 140 -18.43 4.33 8.98
C ALA A 140 -18.90 5.76 8.68
N GLN A 141 -19.14 6.54 9.73
CA GLN A 141 -19.43 7.97 9.67
C GLN A 141 -18.27 8.72 10.31
N LEU A 142 -17.18 8.85 9.55
CA LEU A 142 -16.05 9.68 9.93
C LEU A 142 -16.43 11.14 9.75
N SER A 143 -16.14 11.98 10.74
CA SER A 143 -16.10 13.42 10.50
C SER A 143 -15.03 13.75 9.45
N THR A 144 -15.17 14.87 8.76
CA THR A 144 -14.17 15.31 7.78
C THR A 144 -12.77 15.40 8.39
N PHE A 145 -12.66 15.85 9.65
CA PHE A 145 -11.40 15.91 10.36
C PHE A 145 -10.81 14.53 10.66
N GLU A 146 -11.62 13.55 11.07
CA GLU A 146 -11.14 12.18 11.29
C GLU A 146 -10.69 11.53 9.98
N ARG A 147 -11.48 11.68 8.92
CA ARG A 147 -11.15 11.15 7.59
C ARG A 147 -9.86 11.75 7.06
N GLU A 148 -9.69 13.07 7.14
CA GLU A 148 -8.50 13.75 6.64
C GLU A 148 -7.25 13.35 7.43
N ARG A 149 -7.34 13.20 8.76
CA ARG A 149 -6.22 12.70 9.57
C ARG A 149 -5.84 11.27 9.22
N LEU A 150 -6.82 10.38 9.06
CA LEU A 150 -6.55 9.01 8.62
C LEU A 150 -5.95 8.97 7.22
N ARG A 151 -6.44 9.82 6.30
CA ARG A 151 -5.86 9.98 4.96
C ARG A 151 -4.40 10.43 5.03
N LYS A 152 -4.07 11.44 5.84
CA LYS A 152 -2.69 11.92 6.05
C LYS A 152 -1.78 10.85 6.66
N PHE A 153 -2.28 10.08 7.64
CA PHE A 153 -1.55 8.96 8.21
C PHE A 153 -1.15 7.92 7.16
N VAL A 154 -2.10 7.54 6.29
CA VAL A 154 -1.83 6.59 5.21
C VAL A 154 -0.89 7.19 4.17
N ASP A 155 -1.10 8.46 3.79
CA ASP A 155 -0.23 9.18 2.85
C ASP A 155 1.24 9.19 3.31
N GLN A 156 1.49 9.34 4.61
CA GLN A 156 2.83 9.31 5.23
C GLN A 156 3.45 7.91 5.34
N GLY A 157 2.79 6.89 4.79
CA GLY A 157 3.26 5.51 4.82
C GLY A 157 2.66 4.65 5.92
N GLY A 158 1.62 5.10 6.62
CA GLY A 158 0.92 4.31 7.63
C GLY A 158 0.10 3.17 7.03
N VAL A 159 -0.06 2.07 7.79
CA VAL A 159 -1.02 1.01 7.42
C VAL A 159 -2.30 1.16 8.23
N LEU A 160 -3.41 1.43 7.54
CA LEU A 160 -4.74 1.51 8.14
C LEU A 160 -5.47 0.18 7.91
N TRP A 161 -5.59 -0.63 8.97
CA TRP A 161 -6.38 -1.85 8.97
C TRP A 161 -7.82 -1.54 9.39
N VAL A 162 -8.75 -1.77 8.49
CA VAL A 162 -10.18 -1.55 8.65
C VAL A 162 -10.90 -2.88 8.72
N GLU A 163 -11.69 -3.09 9.77
CA GLU A 163 -12.57 -4.24 9.93
C GLU A 163 -14.04 -3.81 9.94
N VAL A 164 -14.84 -4.48 9.12
CA VAL A 164 -16.29 -4.35 9.08
C VAL A 164 -16.92 -5.49 9.86
N MET A 165 -17.66 -5.16 10.92
CA MET A 165 -18.30 -6.17 11.75
C MET A 165 -19.62 -6.70 11.14
N PRO A 166 -20.08 -7.89 11.56
CA PRO A 166 -21.38 -8.42 11.17
C PRO A 166 -22.53 -7.46 11.52
N GLY A 167 -23.38 -7.14 10.52
CA GLY A 167 -24.55 -6.25 10.71
C GLY A 167 -24.42 -4.85 10.11
N GLY A 168 -23.24 -4.46 9.61
CA GLY A 168 -23.05 -3.18 8.93
C GLY A 168 -23.85 -3.05 7.62
N THR A 169 -24.57 -1.94 7.44
CA THR A 169 -25.45 -1.71 6.27
C THR A 169 -24.78 -1.02 5.07
N GLY A 170 -23.59 -0.45 5.24
CA GLY A 170 -22.81 0.14 4.15
C GLY A 170 -22.35 1.55 4.46
N ASN A 171 -21.03 1.77 4.45
CA ASN A 171 -20.42 3.09 4.65
C ASN A 171 -21.18 4.24 3.97
N SER A 172 -21.31 5.34 4.70
CA SER A 172 -21.85 6.58 4.13
C SER A 172 -21.00 6.98 2.91
N PRO A 173 -21.61 7.21 1.73
CA PRO A 173 -20.88 7.67 0.55
C PRO A 173 -20.22 9.03 0.77
N THR A 174 -20.71 9.78 1.73
CA THR A 174 -20.32 11.15 2.00
C THR A 174 -19.27 11.24 3.12
N ASN A 175 -19.45 10.47 4.20
CA ASN A 175 -18.61 10.49 5.41
C ASN A 175 -17.81 9.19 5.61
N GLY A 176 -17.44 8.52 4.51
CA GLY A 176 -16.77 7.22 4.53
C GLY A 176 -15.25 7.26 4.77
N LEU A 177 -14.62 6.11 4.55
CA LEU A 177 -13.18 5.88 4.71
C LEU A 177 -12.30 6.73 3.74
N PRO A 178 -10.98 6.84 3.97
CA PRO A 178 -10.06 7.47 3.02
C PRO A 178 -10.18 6.90 1.59
N ILE A 179 -10.29 5.58 1.46
CA ILE A 179 -10.70 4.91 0.22
C ILE A 179 -12.17 4.49 0.37
N PRO A 180 -13.10 5.06 -0.42
CA PRO A 180 -14.51 4.71 -0.31
C PRO A 180 -14.72 3.27 -0.76
N ILE A 181 -15.47 2.52 0.05
CA ILE A 181 -15.89 1.16 -0.25
C ILE A 181 -17.40 1.08 -0.11
N ARG A 182 -17.97 0.09 -0.78
CA ARG A 182 -19.35 -0.31 -0.62
C ARG A 182 -19.43 -1.71 -0.03
N LEU A 183 -20.46 -1.93 0.78
CA LEU A 183 -20.80 -3.26 1.29
C LEU A 183 -22.02 -3.80 0.55
N ARG A 184 -21.97 -5.06 0.12
CA ARG A 184 -23.12 -5.81 -0.38
C ARG A 184 -23.14 -7.20 0.26
N PRO A 185 -24.30 -7.82 0.50
CA PRO A 185 -24.35 -9.24 0.80
C PRO A 185 -23.64 -10.05 -0.28
N VAL A 186 -22.84 -11.03 0.12
CA VAL A 186 -22.21 -11.97 -0.82
C VAL A 186 -23.32 -12.85 -1.42
N VAL A 187 -23.38 -12.94 -2.75
CA VAL A 187 -24.32 -13.81 -3.46
C VAL A 187 -23.51 -14.87 -4.20
N ALA A 188 -23.62 -16.14 -3.77
CA ALA A 188 -23.03 -17.32 -4.41
C ALA A 188 -21.56 -17.14 -4.87
N SER A 189 -20.61 -17.07 -3.93
CA SER A 189 -19.19 -16.90 -4.24
C SER A 189 -18.41 -18.20 -4.20
N THR A 190 -17.61 -18.47 -5.24
CA THR A 190 -16.46 -19.38 -5.17
C THR A 190 -15.37 -18.77 -4.31
N PHE A 191 -14.59 -19.62 -3.61
CA PHE A 191 -13.42 -19.17 -2.87
C PHE A 191 -12.36 -18.65 -3.85
N GLY A 192 -12.10 -17.35 -3.79
CA GLY A 192 -11.04 -16.67 -4.53
C GLY A 192 -9.93 -16.25 -3.59
N LEU A 193 -8.69 -16.56 -3.95
CA LEU A 193 -7.49 -16.23 -3.18
C LEU A 193 -6.37 -15.80 -4.14
N ASP A 194 -5.85 -14.60 -3.94
CA ASP A 194 -4.66 -14.11 -4.61
C ASP A 194 -3.41 -14.61 -3.87
N LEU A 195 -2.88 -15.73 -4.37
CA LEU A 195 -1.68 -16.32 -3.80
C LEU A 195 -0.45 -15.44 -3.96
N THR A 196 -0.44 -14.46 -4.87
CA THR A 196 0.74 -13.62 -5.14
C THR A 196 0.83 -12.37 -4.25
N HIS A 197 -0.20 -12.09 -3.46
CA HIS A 197 -0.26 -10.88 -2.64
C HIS A 197 0.61 -10.99 -1.36
N PRO A 198 1.29 -9.93 -0.90
CA PRO A 198 2.07 -9.97 0.35
C PRO A 198 1.26 -10.42 1.56
N LEU A 199 -0.01 -10.05 1.63
CA LEU A 199 -0.92 -10.50 2.68
C LEU A 199 -1.05 -12.02 2.79
N THR A 200 -0.77 -12.78 1.73
CA THR A 200 -0.83 -14.25 1.73
C THR A 200 0.54 -14.90 1.84
N ARG A 201 1.64 -14.18 1.54
CA ARG A 201 2.99 -14.75 1.48
C ARG A 201 4.00 -14.24 2.48
N SER A 202 3.93 -12.97 2.91
CA SER A 202 5.05 -12.33 3.60
C SER A 202 4.63 -11.38 4.73
N PRO A 203 5.28 -11.45 5.91
CA PRO A 203 6.40 -12.33 6.26
C PRO A 203 5.99 -13.78 6.56
N ASN A 204 4.69 -14.07 6.72
CA ASN A 204 4.19 -15.40 7.00
C ASN A 204 3.35 -15.91 5.84
N ARG A 205 3.62 -17.13 5.36
CA ARG A 205 2.72 -17.80 4.41
C ARG A 205 1.42 -18.19 5.13
N ILE A 206 0.29 -17.86 4.50
CA ILE A 206 -1.05 -18.24 4.94
C ILE A 206 -1.64 -19.16 3.89
N SER A 207 -2.02 -20.38 4.29
CA SER A 207 -2.58 -21.36 3.35
C SER A 207 -4.04 -21.03 2.98
N PRO A 208 -4.54 -21.57 1.86
CA PRO A 208 -5.97 -21.50 1.54
C PRO A 208 -6.87 -22.04 2.68
N THR A 209 -6.45 -23.11 3.34
CA THR A 209 -7.16 -23.71 4.48
C THR A 209 -7.18 -22.78 5.70
N GLU A 210 -6.10 -22.05 5.98
CA GLU A 210 -6.07 -21.04 7.04
C GLU A 210 -7.02 -19.87 6.72
N PHE A 211 -7.11 -19.42 5.46
CA PHE A 211 -8.06 -18.37 5.06
C PHE A 211 -9.53 -18.80 5.10
N GLN A 212 -9.81 -20.06 4.73
CA GLN A 212 -11.15 -20.64 4.90
C GLN A 212 -11.54 -20.73 6.37
N ALA A 213 -10.59 -21.08 7.24
CA ALA A 213 -10.82 -21.09 8.69
C ALA A 213 -11.11 -19.68 9.23
N LEU A 214 -10.42 -18.65 8.73
CA LEU A 214 -10.64 -17.25 9.13
C LEU A 214 -12.02 -16.68 8.75
N GLY A 215 -12.84 -17.40 7.96
CA GLY A 215 -14.14 -16.94 7.47
C GLY A 215 -15.27 -16.92 8.51
N GLN A 216 -15.15 -16.08 9.55
CA GLN A 216 -16.20 -15.83 10.56
C GLN A 216 -16.90 -14.47 10.35
N GLY A 217 -16.89 -13.99 9.10
CA GLY A 217 -17.20 -12.62 8.76
C GLY A 217 -18.67 -12.27 8.67
N SER A 218 -18.89 -11.03 8.25
CA SER A 218 -20.20 -10.40 8.10
C SER A 218 -21.08 -10.97 6.98
N GLY A 219 -20.51 -11.80 6.08
CA GLY A 219 -21.18 -12.20 4.84
C GLY A 219 -21.35 -11.04 3.85
N LEU A 220 -20.59 -9.96 4.03
CA LEU A 220 -20.59 -8.79 3.16
C LEU A 220 -19.33 -8.79 2.28
N ALA A 221 -19.50 -8.44 1.01
CA ALA A 221 -18.41 -8.13 0.11
C ALA A 221 -18.08 -6.63 0.18
N ALA A 222 -16.79 -6.32 0.31
CA ALA A 222 -16.28 -4.96 0.12
C ALA A 222 -15.99 -4.76 -1.37
N LEU A 223 -16.72 -3.84 -2.00
CA LEU A 223 -16.68 -3.58 -3.44
C LEU A 223 -16.37 -2.11 -3.73
N PRO A 224 -15.85 -1.80 -4.93
CA PRO A 224 -15.77 -0.43 -5.40
C PRO A 224 -17.14 0.27 -5.38
N PHE A 225 -17.12 1.56 -5.10
CA PHE A 225 -18.30 2.41 -4.99
C PHE A 225 -18.76 2.92 -6.38
N THR A 226 -20.08 3.06 -6.62
CA THR A 226 -20.64 3.69 -7.83
C THR A 226 -21.55 4.89 -7.51
N LEU A 227 -21.58 5.91 -8.37
CA LEU A 227 -22.32 7.16 -8.12
C LEU A 227 -23.84 6.95 -8.05
N ALA A 228 -24.40 6.13 -8.94
CA ALA A 228 -25.83 5.84 -8.95
C ALA A 228 -26.34 5.32 -7.59
N GLU A 229 -25.53 4.53 -6.90
CA GLU A 229 -25.89 3.87 -5.65
C GLU A 229 -25.71 4.76 -4.41
N ALA A 230 -24.97 5.87 -4.53
CA ALA A 230 -25.01 6.94 -3.54
C ALA A 230 -26.26 7.84 -3.68
N GLY A 231 -27.08 7.64 -4.72
CA GLY A 231 -28.13 8.58 -5.13
C GLY A 231 -27.60 9.76 -5.94
N TRP A 232 -26.42 9.61 -6.55
CA TRP A 232 -25.71 10.66 -7.29
C TRP A 232 -25.72 10.36 -8.79
N ASP A 233 -26.76 9.65 -9.27
CA ASP A 233 -26.83 9.15 -10.65
C ASP A 233 -26.79 10.27 -11.70
N VAL A 234 -27.33 11.45 -11.34
CA VAL A 234 -27.26 12.65 -12.18
C VAL A 234 -25.83 13.09 -12.48
N LEU A 235 -24.87 12.74 -11.63
CA LEU A 235 -23.45 13.07 -11.80
C LEU A 235 -22.67 12.03 -12.61
N THR A 236 -23.27 10.89 -12.93
CA THR A 236 -22.59 9.77 -13.61
C THR A 236 -21.98 10.22 -14.94
N ALA A 237 -22.72 10.99 -15.74
CA ALA A 237 -22.22 11.49 -17.03
C ALA A 237 -21.11 12.54 -16.84
N SER A 238 -21.30 13.49 -15.92
CA SER A 238 -20.37 14.60 -15.65
C SER A 238 -19.06 14.15 -14.99
N MET A 239 -19.07 12.98 -14.33
CA MET A 239 -17.89 12.40 -13.68
C MET A 239 -17.31 11.19 -14.43
N ALA A 240 -17.84 10.85 -15.62
CA ALA A 240 -17.44 9.66 -16.37
C ALA A 240 -15.95 9.63 -16.75
N THR A 241 -15.28 10.78 -16.80
CA THR A 241 -13.84 10.90 -17.09
C THR A 241 -12.94 10.85 -15.86
N ILE A 242 -13.52 10.80 -14.65
CA ILE A 242 -12.76 10.73 -13.39
C ILE A 242 -12.85 9.30 -12.84
N GLY A 243 -11.72 8.59 -12.83
CA GLY A 243 -11.65 7.27 -12.20
C GLY A 243 -11.94 7.37 -10.69
N ALA A 244 -12.89 6.58 -10.18
CA ALA A 244 -13.22 6.55 -8.76
C ALA A 244 -12.07 5.95 -7.94
N ASP A 245 -11.66 6.59 -6.84
CA ASP A 245 -10.58 6.07 -5.99
C ASP A 245 -10.90 4.69 -5.38
N SER A 246 -12.18 4.32 -5.32
CA SER A 246 -12.66 3.00 -4.90
C SER A 246 -12.13 1.85 -5.78
N THR A 247 -11.77 2.10 -7.04
CA THR A 247 -11.23 1.06 -7.95
C THR A 247 -9.80 0.64 -7.58
N LYS A 248 -9.13 1.41 -6.70
CA LYS A 248 -7.82 1.04 -6.16
C LYS A 248 -7.88 -0.17 -5.23
N LEU A 249 -9.06 -0.50 -4.68
CA LEU A 249 -9.24 -1.67 -3.84
C LEU A 249 -9.04 -2.97 -4.65
N ARG A 250 -7.94 -3.66 -4.39
CA ARG A 250 -7.66 -5.01 -4.90
C ARG A 250 -8.22 -6.04 -3.92
N THR A 251 -9.10 -6.91 -4.39
CA THR A 251 -9.52 -8.07 -3.62
C THR A 251 -8.38 -9.08 -3.54
N VAL A 252 -7.98 -9.44 -2.33
CA VAL A 252 -6.97 -10.48 -2.04
C VAL A 252 -7.65 -11.81 -1.72
N VAL A 253 -8.75 -11.76 -0.97
CA VAL A 253 -9.55 -12.95 -0.63
C VAL A 253 -11.02 -12.61 -0.76
N SER A 254 -11.81 -13.52 -1.32
CA SER A 254 -13.26 -13.43 -1.34
C SER A 254 -13.90 -14.80 -1.24
N ASP A 255 -14.88 -14.96 -0.35
CA ASP A 255 -15.78 -16.11 -0.30
C ASP A 255 -17.09 -15.73 0.40
N ALA A 256 -17.89 -16.74 0.80
CA ALA A 256 -19.18 -16.55 1.43
C ALA A 256 -19.10 -15.82 2.78
N SER A 257 -17.94 -15.83 3.43
CA SER A 257 -17.69 -15.16 4.71
C SER A 257 -17.33 -13.68 4.54
N GLY A 258 -16.90 -13.25 3.34
CA GLY A 258 -16.64 -11.85 3.01
C GLY A 258 -15.39 -11.63 2.15
N THR A 259 -14.91 -10.39 2.14
CA THR A 259 -13.79 -9.91 1.31
C THR A 259 -12.67 -9.35 2.19
N LEU A 260 -11.43 -9.65 1.82
CA LEU A 260 -10.24 -8.93 2.25
C LEU A 260 -9.68 -8.18 1.04
N GLY A 261 -9.55 -6.87 1.12
CA GLY A 261 -9.05 -6.03 0.04
C GLY A 261 -8.01 -5.02 0.50
N VAL A 262 -7.12 -4.62 -0.40
CA VAL A 262 -6.02 -3.68 -0.14
C VAL A 262 -6.01 -2.58 -1.18
N ALA A 263 -5.78 -1.34 -0.77
CA ALA A 263 -5.57 -0.21 -1.64
C ALA A 263 -4.34 0.58 -1.18
N SER A 264 -3.49 1.00 -2.12
CA SER A 264 -2.40 1.94 -1.85
C SER A 264 -2.90 3.39 -1.90
N LEU A 265 -2.46 4.21 -0.95
CA LEU A 265 -2.74 5.64 -0.92
C LEU A 265 -1.50 6.39 -0.39
N GLY A 266 -0.97 7.32 -1.19
CA GLY A 266 0.35 7.91 -0.93
C GLY A 266 1.43 6.82 -0.78
N ASP A 267 2.21 6.88 0.30
CA ASP A 267 3.24 5.88 0.60
C ASP A 267 2.73 4.68 1.42
N GLY A 268 1.45 4.66 1.81
CA GLY A 268 0.88 3.68 2.73
C GLY A 268 -0.25 2.84 2.13
N PHE A 269 -0.92 2.07 3.01
CA PHE A 269 -1.93 1.10 2.62
C PHE A 269 -3.20 1.21 3.48
N VAL A 270 -4.34 1.12 2.82
CA VAL A 270 -5.64 0.84 3.47
C VAL A 270 -5.97 -0.62 3.20
N VAL A 271 -6.14 -1.40 4.27
CA VAL A 271 -6.60 -2.79 4.19
C VAL A 271 -8.00 -2.87 4.77
N VAL A 272 -8.94 -3.37 3.99
CA VAL A 272 -10.34 -3.52 4.39
C VAL A 272 -10.65 -5.01 4.49
N SER A 273 -11.13 -5.44 5.64
CA SER A 273 -11.70 -6.78 5.81
C SER A 273 -13.14 -6.73 6.27
N THR A 274 -13.95 -7.66 5.74
CA THR A 274 -15.31 -7.97 6.20
C THR A 274 -15.42 -9.40 6.73
N ARG A 275 -14.29 -10.11 6.87
CA ARG A 275 -14.19 -11.56 7.11
C ARG A 275 -14.02 -11.96 8.58
N GLY A 276 -13.84 -11.02 9.51
CA GLY A 276 -13.83 -11.30 10.96
C GLY A 276 -12.46 -11.71 11.51
N GLU A 277 -11.36 -11.37 10.86
CA GLU A 277 -10.01 -11.71 11.33
C GLU A 277 -9.68 -11.00 12.65
N SER A 278 -10.12 -9.75 12.79
CA SER A 278 -9.95 -9.01 14.04
C SER A 278 -10.68 -9.64 15.21
N TRP A 279 -11.88 -10.20 14.97
CA TRP A 279 -12.59 -10.97 15.98
C TRP A 279 -11.74 -12.17 16.41
N SER A 280 -11.29 -12.97 15.45
CA SER A 280 -10.46 -14.16 15.69
C SER A 280 -9.22 -13.86 16.53
N LEU A 281 -8.54 -12.73 16.23
CA LEU A 281 -7.36 -12.27 16.96
C LEU A 281 -7.69 -11.67 18.34
N ASN A 282 -8.81 -10.95 18.47
CA ASN A 282 -9.18 -10.24 19.70
C ASN A 282 -9.75 -11.16 20.79
N ARG A 283 -10.29 -12.34 20.45
CA ARG A 283 -10.93 -13.25 21.42
C ARG A 283 -10.07 -13.56 22.65
N GLY A 284 -10.75 -13.69 23.79
CA GLY A 284 -10.14 -14.11 25.05
C GLY A 284 -11.01 -15.13 25.78
N GLN A 285 -10.43 -15.79 26.77
CA GLN A 285 -11.14 -16.72 27.64
C GLN A 285 -11.91 -15.95 28.72
N ILE A 286 -13.24 -15.91 28.61
CA ILE A 286 -14.14 -15.24 29.55
C ILE A 286 -15.08 -16.30 30.16
N GLY A 287 -15.11 -16.40 31.49
CA GLY A 287 -15.95 -17.38 32.19
C GLY A 287 -15.52 -18.85 31.94
N ASN A 288 -16.48 -19.78 31.92
CA ASN A 288 -16.25 -21.24 31.92
C ASN A 288 -15.81 -21.84 30.56
N GLY A 289 -14.94 -21.15 29.81
CA GLY A 289 -14.05 -21.80 28.82
C GLY A 289 -14.35 -21.63 27.34
N ALA A 290 -15.43 -20.93 26.94
CA ALA A 290 -15.66 -20.63 25.53
C ALA A 290 -14.90 -19.35 25.09
N PRO A 291 -14.26 -19.34 23.89
CA PRO A 291 -13.74 -18.11 23.29
C PRO A 291 -14.84 -17.05 23.13
N ALA A 292 -14.61 -15.85 23.66
CA ALA A 292 -15.58 -14.76 23.63
C ALA A 292 -14.94 -13.41 23.26
N ALA A 293 -15.79 -12.41 22.98
CA ALA A 293 -15.37 -11.05 22.68
C ALA A 293 -14.54 -10.46 23.83
N ASN A 294 -13.27 -10.15 23.60
CA ASN A 294 -12.46 -9.43 24.58
C ASN A 294 -12.78 -7.93 24.47
N ALA A 295 -13.83 -7.50 25.16
CA ALA A 295 -14.31 -6.11 25.13
C ALA A 295 -14.32 -5.45 26.51
N GLN A 296 -13.85 -6.15 27.55
CA GLN A 296 -13.74 -5.64 28.92
C GLN A 296 -12.65 -4.57 29.01
N SER A 297 -12.55 -3.84 30.12
CA SER A 297 -11.52 -2.79 30.29
C SER A 297 -10.10 -3.31 30.46
N ILE A 298 -9.98 -4.55 30.93
CA ILE A 298 -8.74 -5.33 31.06
C ILE A 298 -8.86 -6.56 30.18
N ALA A 299 -7.80 -6.87 29.45
CA ALA A 299 -7.72 -8.01 28.55
C ALA A 299 -7.89 -9.32 29.31
N ALA A 300 -8.79 -10.17 28.80
CA ALA A 300 -8.82 -11.60 29.14
C ALA A 300 -7.57 -12.33 28.61
N GLU A 301 -7.34 -13.57 29.08
CA GLU A 301 -6.26 -14.40 28.54
C GLU A 301 -6.52 -14.69 27.04
N PRO A 302 -5.56 -14.41 26.14
CA PRO A 302 -5.75 -14.61 24.71
C PRO A 302 -5.96 -16.08 24.34
N ILE A 303 -6.86 -16.32 23.39
CA ILE A 303 -7.03 -17.65 22.78
C ILE A 303 -5.89 -17.91 21.78
N ARG A 304 -5.33 -19.13 21.81
CA ARG A 304 -4.17 -19.54 20.97
C ARG A 304 -4.50 -20.74 20.10
N ASP A 305 -5.58 -20.65 19.34
CA ASP A 305 -6.01 -21.67 18.38
C ASP A 305 -5.51 -21.37 16.96
N GLY A 306 -5.82 -22.26 16.00
CA GLY A 306 -5.46 -22.07 14.59
C GLY A 306 -6.00 -20.77 14.00
N PHE A 307 -7.20 -20.35 14.40
CA PHE A 307 -7.82 -19.10 13.95
C PHE A 307 -7.05 -17.87 14.44
N ALA A 308 -6.71 -17.82 15.73
CA ALA A 308 -5.92 -16.72 16.30
C ALA A 308 -4.51 -16.67 15.71
N ASN A 309 -3.90 -17.82 15.41
CA ASN A 309 -2.59 -17.89 14.76
C ASN A 309 -2.65 -17.43 13.30
N ALA A 310 -3.64 -17.84 12.52
CA ALA A 310 -3.84 -17.39 11.15
C ALA A 310 -4.11 -15.87 11.09
N ALA A 311 -4.94 -15.35 12.00
CA ALA A 311 -5.21 -13.91 12.09
C ALA A 311 -3.95 -13.13 12.51
N ALA A 312 -3.14 -13.69 13.41
CA ALA A 312 -1.86 -13.09 13.80
C ALA A 312 -0.85 -13.06 12.64
N LYS A 313 -0.76 -14.14 11.85
CA LYS A 313 0.04 -14.15 10.61
C LYS A 313 -0.42 -13.04 9.65
N LEU A 314 -1.73 -12.93 9.42
CA LEU A 314 -2.29 -11.89 8.54
C LEU A 314 -1.97 -10.48 9.04
N ALA A 315 -2.13 -10.23 10.34
CA ALA A 315 -1.80 -8.93 10.93
C ALA A 315 -0.32 -8.57 10.76
N LEU A 316 0.58 -9.55 10.88
CA LEU A 316 2.02 -9.36 10.62
C LEU A 316 2.29 -9.08 9.14
N ASN A 317 1.62 -9.77 8.22
CA ASN A 317 1.71 -9.52 6.78
C ASN A 317 1.23 -8.12 6.41
N LEU A 318 0.16 -7.66 7.06
CA LEU A 318 -0.39 -6.31 6.90
C LEU A 318 0.62 -5.24 7.33
N ILE A 319 1.30 -5.43 8.46
CA ILE A 319 2.38 -4.53 8.90
C ILE A 319 3.58 -4.59 7.93
N GLY A 320 3.86 -5.79 7.41
CA GLY A 320 4.92 -6.04 6.44
C GLY A 320 4.72 -5.40 5.07
N LEU A 321 3.51 -4.94 4.72
CA LEU A 321 3.22 -4.30 3.42
C LEU A 321 4.20 -3.16 3.10
N ARG A 322 4.60 -2.36 4.11
CA ARG A 322 5.59 -1.29 3.95
C ARG A 322 7.00 -1.78 3.60
N SER A 323 7.38 -2.98 4.04
CA SER A 323 8.70 -3.55 3.72
C SER A 323 8.76 -4.11 2.30
N THR A 324 7.60 -4.29 1.67
CA THR A 324 7.49 -4.83 0.31
C THR A 324 7.43 -3.76 -0.78
N SER A 325 7.48 -2.45 -0.45
CA SER A 325 7.50 -1.37 -1.45
C SER A 325 8.93 -1.13 -1.97
N GLY A 326 9.12 -1.45 -3.25
CA GLY A 326 10.42 -1.58 -3.90
C GLY A 326 10.85 -0.35 -4.69
N SER A 327 11.57 0.58 -4.06
CA SER A 327 12.55 1.39 -4.80
C SER A 327 13.64 1.94 -3.87
N VAL A 328 14.82 2.20 -4.45
CA VAL A 328 15.95 2.92 -3.81
C VAL A 328 15.60 4.40 -3.54
N SER A 329 14.46 4.89 -4.04
CA SER A 329 13.98 6.28 -3.91
C SER A 329 12.51 6.37 -3.49
N GLY A 330 12.14 5.65 -2.41
CA GLY A 330 10.81 5.77 -1.79
C GLY A 330 10.52 7.19 -1.26
N GLY A 331 9.24 7.50 -1.05
CA GLY A 331 8.75 8.82 -0.68
C GLY A 331 9.42 9.42 0.57
N SER A 332 9.72 10.71 0.49
CA SER A 332 10.46 11.49 1.51
C SER A 332 9.60 11.98 2.67
N GLN A 333 8.36 11.51 2.80
CA GLN A 333 7.33 12.10 3.67
C GLN A 333 7.48 11.76 5.15
N LYS A 334 8.09 10.63 5.51
CA LYS A 334 8.24 10.25 6.92
C LYS A 334 9.54 10.79 7.48
N VAL A 335 9.45 11.64 8.51
CA VAL A 335 10.59 12.20 9.28
C VAL A 335 11.43 11.08 9.95
N SER A 336 10.92 9.85 10.00
CA SER A 336 11.67 8.64 10.37
C SER A 336 11.33 7.46 9.43
N SER A 337 12.02 7.29 8.29
CA SER A 337 11.76 6.18 7.36
C SER A 337 12.88 5.13 7.37
N THR A 338 12.71 4.12 8.19
CA THR A 338 12.91 2.75 7.72
C THR A 338 11.58 2.02 7.86
N ALA A 339 11.22 1.17 6.90
CA ALA A 339 10.17 0.18 7.15
C ALA A 339 10.61 -0.66 8.36
N VAL A 340 9.70 -0.97 9.27
CA VAL A 340 10.01 -1.95 10.32
C VAL A 340 10.05 -3.29 9.60
N GLU A 341 11.25 -3.83 9.43
CA GLU A 341 11.43 -5.15 8.86
C GLU A 341 10.86 -6.16 9.86
N VAL A 342 9.83 -6.89 9.46
CA VAL A 342 9.26 -7.97 10.26
C VAL A 342 10.10 -9.22 9.98
N GLY A 343 11.29 -9.30 10.60
CA GLY A 343 12.26 -10.37 10.34
C GLY A 343 13.10 -10.73 11.57
N ALA A 344 13.56 -11.98 11.61
CA ALA A 344 14.65 -12.41 12.50
C ALA A 344 16.00 -12.05 11.85
N PRO A 345 17.13 -11.95 12.58
CA PRO A 345 18.40 -11.55 11.99
C PRO A 345 18.83 -12.47 10.83
N LEU A 346 19.30 -11.84 9.75
CA LEU A 346 19.43 -12.42 8.41
C LEU A 346 20.63 -13.39 8.29
N LEU A 347 20.36 -14.59 7.82
CA LEU A 347 21.35 -15.52 7.25
C LEU A 347 21.28 -15.43 5.72
N ARG A 348 22.39 -15.74 5.03
CA ARG A 348 22.41 -15.83 3.57
C ARG A 348 21.44 -16.94 3.12
N SER A 349 20.42 -16.58 2.33
CA SER A 349 19.43 -17.53 1.81
C SER A 349 19.98 -18.33 0.63
N PHE A 350 20.48 -17.67 -0.41
CA PHE A 350 21.06 -18.31 -1.60
C PHE A 350 22.13 -17.47 -2.30
N VAL A 351 22.73 -18.06 -3.34
CA VAL A 351 23.62 -17.37 -4.30
C VAL A 351 23.20 -17.76 -5.71
N ALA A 352 22.83 -16.78 -6.52
CA ALA A 352 22.60 -16.97 -7.95
C ALA A 352 23.86 -16.58 -8.75
N PRO A 353 24.23 -17.33 -9.80
CA PRO A 353 25.37 -17.00 -10.64
C PRO A 353 25.11 -15.72 -11.44
N ALA A 354 26.09 -14.83 -11.50
CA ALA A 354 26.03 -13.65 -12.36
C ALA A 354 25.98 -14.10 -13.83
N THR A 355 24.93 -13.71 -14.55
CA THR A 355 24.68 -14.14 -15.94
C THR A 355 25.53 -13.38 -16.95
N THR A 356 26.09 -12.23 -16.57
CA THR A 356 27.06 -11.44 -17.33
C THR A 356 28.00 -10.69 -16.38
N ALA A 357 29.29 -10.65 -16.69
CA ALA A 357 30.26 -9.84 -15.95
C ALA A 357 30.03 -8.36 -16.26
N SER A 358 29.08 -7.73 -15.56
CA SER A 358 28.93 -6.28 -15.51
C SER A 358 29.88 -5.72 -14.46
N THR A 359 30.73 -4.75 -14.83
CA THR A 359 31.54 -3.98 -13.88
C THR A 359 30.72 -2.92 -13.14
N GLU A 360 29.49 -2.66 -13.58
CA GLU A 360 28.57 -1.72 -12.94
C GLU A 360 27.58 -2.46 -12.05
N PHE A 361 27.59 -2.12 -10.77
CA PHE A 361 26.63 -2.60 -9.80
C PHE A 361 25.31 -1.83 -9.97
N ARG A 362 24.22 -2.57 -10.23
CA ARG A 362 22.85 -2.03 -10.21
C ARG A 362 22.13 -2.65 -9.02
N PRO A 363 21.61 -1.83 -8.09
CA PRO A 363 20.92 -2.36 -6.93
C PRO A 363 19.71 -3.19 -7.38
N PRO A 364 19.53 -4.42 -6.88
CA PRO A 364 18.34 -5.21 -7.16
C PRO A 364 17.13 -4.63 -6.42
N ALA A 365 15.93 -4.97 -6.88
CA ALA A 365 14.69 -4.67 -6.18
C ALA A 365 14.14 -5.95 -5.53
N VAL A 366 13.70 -5.86 -4.27
CA VAL A 366 12.95 -6.93 -3.60
C VAL A 366 11.51 -6.50 -3.51
N TYR A 367 10.59 -7.32 -4.01
CA TYR A 367 9.19 -6.97 -4.10
C TYR A 367 8.31 -8.22 -4.03
N LYS A 368 7.33 -8.25 -3.12
CA LYS A 368 6.40 -9.38 -2.89
C LYS A 368 7.07 -10.77 -2.73
N GLY A 369 8.27 -10.80 -2.16
CA GLY A 369 9.02 -12.06 -2.01
C GLY A 369 9.78 -12.50 -3.26
N LEU A 370 9.86 -11.64 -4.27
CA LEU A 370 10.69 -11.85 -5.47
C LEU A 370 11.88 -10.91 -5.46
N LEU A 371 12.98 -11.35 -6.08
CA LEU A 371 14.20 -10.58 -6.29
C LEU A 371 14.33 -10.26 -7.78
N VAL A 372 14.26 -8.97 -8.12
CA VAL A 372 14.40 -8.46 -9.49
C VAL A 372 15.79 -7.86 -9.67
N VAL A 373 16.52 -8.36 -10.66
CA VAL A 373 17.91 -7.97 -10.95
C VAL A 373 18.04 -7.54 -12.40
N THR A 374 18.76 -6.45 -12.66
CA THR A 374 19.21 -6.11 -14.00
C THR A 374 20.68 -6.44 -14.19
N SER A 375 21.00 -7.22 -15.22
CA SER A 375 22.39 -7.53 -15.58
C SER A 375 22.59 -7.31 -17.07
N GLY A 376 23.49 -6.39 -17.41
CA GLY A 376 23.72 -5.96 -18.79
C GLY A 376 22.47 -5.35 -19.42
N ASN A 377 21.83 -6.11 -20.29
CA ASN A 377 20.67 -5.73 -21.11
C ASN A 377 19.45 -6.65 -20.91
N ARG A 378 19.41 -7.38 -19.79
CA ARG A 378 18.27 -8.23 -19.41
C ARG A 378 17.84 -7.98 -17.97
N VAL A 379 16.57 -8.28 -17.71
CA VAL A 379 15.96 -8.38 -16.38
C VAL A 379 15.89 -9.86 -16.01
N TYR A 380 16.16 -10.18 -14.75
CA TYR A 380 16.01 -11.51 -14.16
C TYR A 380 15.14 -11.40 -12.92
N VAL A 381 14.21 -12.34 -12.74
CA VAL A 381 13.36 -12.41 -11.56
C VAL A 381 13.52 -13.78 -10.91
N PHE A 382 13.89 -13.76 -9.63
CA PHE A 382 14.09 -14.94 -8.81
C PHE A 382 13.05 -14.99 -7.70
N ASP A 383 12.73 -16.20 -7.21
CA ASP A 383 12.06 -16.32 -5.91
C ASP A 383 13.07 -15.99 -4.80
N ALA A 384 12.70 -15.08 -3.89
CA ALA A 384 13.53 -14.82 -2.71
C ALA A 384 13.55 -16.02 -1.74
N ASN A 385 12.56 -16.91 -1.83
CA ASN A 385 12.48 -18.20 -1.17
C ASN A 385 12.26 -19.34 -2.19
N PRO A 386 13.35 -19.95 -2.71
CA PRO A 386 13.29 -21.01 -3.74
C PRO A 386 12.47 -22.26 -3.41
N ALA A 387 11.97 -22.41 -2.18
CA ALA A 387 11.10 -23.51 -1.78
C ALA A 387 9.61 -23.10 -1.71
N SER A 388 9.30 -21.86 -2.12
CA SER A 388 7.93 -21.39 -2.26
C SER A 388 7.39 -21.80 -3.63
N ASP A 389 6.10 -22.08 -3.69
CA ASP A 389 5.36 -22.41 -4.90
C ASP A 389 4.60 -21.15 -5.33
N VAL A 390 5.08 -20.52 -6.40
CA VAL A 390 4.66 -19.20 -6.88
C VAL A 390 3.42 -19.27 -7.73
N ASP A 391 3.30 -20.24 -8.63
CA ASP A 391 2.12 -20.39 -9.47
C ASP A 391 1.00 -21.25 -8.84
N GLY A 392 1.31 -21.93 -7.74
CA GLY A 392 0.34 -22.70 -6.96
C GLY A 392 0.03 -24.07 -7.56
N ASP A 393 0.89 -24.59 -8.45
CA ASP A 393 0.69 -25.87 -9.11
C ASP A 393 1.15 -27.09 -8.27
N GLY A 394 1.75 -26.82 -7.10
CA GLY A 394 2.25 -27.81 -6.15
C GLY A 394 3.72 -28.16 -6.32
N ASP A 395 4.42 -27.57 -7.29
CA ASP A 395 5.86 -27.70 -7.52
C ASP A 395 6.58 -26.39 -7.16
N PRO A 396 7.48 -26.37 -6.15
CA PRO A 396 8.19 -25.14 -5.76
C PRO A 396 9.26 -24.63 -6.75
N ASP A 397 9.40 -25.24 -7.93
CA ASP A 397 10.40 -24.88 -8.95
C ASP A 397 9.68 -24.20 -10.12
N ASP A 398 9.47 -22.89 -9.98
CA ASP A 398 8.63 -22.08 -10.85
C ASP A 398 9.41 -21.54 -12.05
N GLY A 399 8.84 -21.66 -13.25
CA GLY A 399 9.50 -21.18 -14.46
C GLY A 399 10.68 -22.07 -14.85
N ALA A 400 11.91 -21.61 -14.60
CA ALA A 400 13.10 -22.35 -15.04
C ALA A 400 13.36 -23.54 -14.12
N ARG A 401 13.57 -24.73 -14.71
CA ARG A 401 13.86 -25.95 -13.96
C ARG A 401 15.27 -25.92 -13.37
N ASP A 402 15.44 -25.29 -12.20
CA ASP A 402 16.75 -25.12 -11.58
C ASP A 402 16.78 -25.49 -10.10
N PHE A 403 15.78 -25.15 -9.31
CA PHE A 403 15.67 -25.56 -7.91
C PHE A 403 15.50 -27.09 -7.81
N ALA A 404 14.64 -27.69 -8.65
CA ALA A 404 14.48 -29.15 -8.69
C ALA A 404 15.76 -29.89 -9.16
N GLN A 405 16.67 -29.18 -9.82
CA GLN A 405 17.99 -29.70 -10.19
C GLN A 405 19.05 -29.56 -9.08
N GLY A 406 18.65 -29.12 -7.89
CA GLY A 406 19.52 -28.95 -6.73
C GLY A 406 20.28 -27.63 -6.72
N ARG A 407 19.87 -26.63 -7.52
CA ARG A 407 20.38 -25.26 -7.38
C ARG A 407 19.84 -24.67 -6.09
N GLY A 408 20.59 -23.73 -5.50
CA GLY A 408 20.18 -23.05 -4.28
C GLY A 408 19.23 -21.88 -4.50
N TYR A 409 18.88 -21.57 -5.75
CA TYR A 409 18.00 -20.47 -6.16
C TYR A 409 16.86 -21.04 -7.01
N ASP A 410 15.90 -20.19 -7.35
CA ASP A 410 14.82 -20.47 -8.31
C ASP A 410 14.66 -19.25 -9.23
N LEU A 411 14.86 -19.43 -10.54
CA LEU A 411 14.68 -18.39 -11.56
C LEU A 411 13.31 -18.52 -12.23
N LEU A 412 12.40 -17.63 -11.89
CA LEU A 412 11.08 -17.54 -12.51
C LEU A 412 11.18 -17.24 -14.01
N TRP A 413 11.87 -16.14 -14.35
CA TRP A 413 12.02 -15.74 -15.76
C TRP A 413 13.17 -14.77 -16.01
N ALA A 414 13.57 -14.71 -17.28
CA ALA A 414 14.47 -13.69 -17.80
C ALA A 414 13.83 -12.94 -18.98
N SER A 415 14.02 -11.63 -19.05
CA SER A 415 13.50 -10.83 -20.16
C SER A 415 14.19 -11.20 -21.47
N ASP A 416 13.58 -10.85 -22.59
CA ASP A 416 14.31 -10.74 -23.85
C ASP A 416 15.48 -9.74 -23.74
N THR A 417 16.40 -9.82 -24.69
CA THR A 417 17.55 -8.91 -24.75
C THR A 417 17.10 -7.52 -25.22
N ALA A 418 17.34 -6.50 -24.38
CA ALA A 418 17.03 -5.12 -24.71
C ALA A 418 18.17 -4.42 -25.49
N PRO A 419 17.86 -3.34 -26.25
CA PRO A 419 18.88 -2.51 -26.87
C PRO A 419 19.70 -1.74 -25.83
N GLY A 420 20.98 -2.09 -25.71
CA GLY A 420 21.92 -1.42 -24.79
C GLY A 420 21.65 -1.76 -23.32
N GLN A 421 22.31 -1.02 -22.43
CA GLN A 421 22.22 -1.26 -21.00
C GLN A 421 20.87 -0.82 -20.43
N LEU A 422 20.43 -1.46 -19.33
CA LEU A 422 19.22 -1.14 -18.58
C LEU A 422 19.50 -0.39 -17.28
N SER A 423 18.59 0.42 -16.74
CA SER A 423 18.77 0.97 -15.39
C SER A 423 18.59 -0.10 -14.29
N ALA A 424 18.73 0.31 -13.03
CA ALA A 424 18.26 -0.50 -11.91
C ALA A 424 16.72 -0.70 -12.02
N PRO A 425 16.19 -1.88 -11.66
CA PRO A 425 14.76 -2.15 -11.76
C PRO A 425 13.98 -1.33 -10.71
N THR A 426 12.81 -0.87 -11.11
CA THR A 426 11.80 -0.29 -10.22
C THR A 426 10.54 -1.14 -10.32
N VAL A 427 10.01 -1.59 -9.19
CA VAL A 427 8.83 -2.47 -9.18
C VAL A 427 7.68 -1.75 -8.49
N ALA A 428 6.50 -1.79 -9.09
CA ALA A 428 5.34 -1.09 -8.57
C ALA A 428 4.05 -1.87 -8.77
N GLU A 429 3.13 -1.70 -7.81
CA GLU A 429 1.73 -2.04 -8.01
C GLU A 429 1.01 -0.88 -8.72
N VAL A 430 0.39 -1.19 -9.84
CA VAL A 430 -0.29 -0.25 -10.71
C VAL A 430 -1.79 -0.49 -10.63
N GLY A 431 -2.49 0.46 -9.99
CA GLY A 431 -3.94 0.47 -9.96
C GLY A 431 -4.54 0.63 -11.37
N ASN A 432 -5.71 0.04 -11.60
CA ASN A 432 -6.46 0.14 -12.86
C ASN A 432 -5.74 -0.41 -14.12
N SER A 433 -4.64 -1.15 -13.96
CA SER A 433 -3.99 -1.88 -15.07
C SER A 433 -4.46 -3.34 -15.13
N ALA A 434 -4.42 -3.92 -16.34
CA ALA A 434 -4.60 -5.36 -16.52
C ALA A 434 -3.47 -6.16 -15.87
N VAL A 435 -2.23 -5.65 -15.95
CA VAL A 435 -1.07 -6.19 -15.25
C VAL A 435 -0.73 -5.23 -14.12
N ARG A 436 -1.07 -5.60 -12.88
CA ARG A 436 -0.90 -4.72 -11.72
C ARG A 436 0.54 -4.68 -11.23
N ASP A 437 1.20 -5.82 -11.11
CA ASP A 437 2.56 -5.89 -10.59
C ASP A 437 3.55 -5.77 -11.76
N GLN A 438 4.13 -4.58 -11.92
CA GLN A 438 4.96 -4.24 -13.07
C GLN A 438 6.42 -4.01 -12.67
N VAL A 439 7.34 -4.57 -13.45
CA VAL A 439 8.79 -4.28 -13.39
C VAL A 439 9.13 -3.25 -14.45
N LEU A 440 9.73 -2.14 -14.04
CA LEU A 440 10.06 -1.00 -14.88
C LEU A 440 11.58 -0.82 -14.96
N VAL A 441 12.09 -0.70 -16.18
CA VAL A 441 13.49 -0.39 -16.46
C VAL A 441 13.59 0.60 -17.61
N THR A 442 14.63 1.41 -17.63
CA THR A 442 14.92 2.34 -18.72
C THR A 442 16.13 1.85 -19.50
N THR A 443 16.09 1.96 -20.82
CA THR A 443 17.25 1.64 -21.67
C THR A 443 18.18 2.83 -21.79
N SER A 444 19.41 2.59 -22.26
CA SER A 444 20.37 3.65 -22.59
C SER A 444 19.85 4.73 -23.55
N ASN A 445 18.86 4.40 -24.39
CA ASN A 445 18.19 5.36 -25.28
C ASN A 445 17.04 6.12 -24.62
N GLY A 446 16.86 5.96 -23.31
CA GLY A 446 15.80 6.57 -22.52
C GLY A 446 14.46 5.82 -22.57
N THR A 447 14.26 4.84 -23.45
CA THR A 447 13.00 4.09 -23.56
C THR A 447 12.66 3.39 -22.25
N LEU A 448 11.42 3.57 -21.77
CA LEU A 448 10.88 2.82 -20.64
C LEU A 448 10.35 1.47 -21.14
N LEU A 449 10.77 0.38 -20.50
CA LEU A 449 10.25 -0.96 -20.69
C LEU A 449 9.54 -1.39 -19.41
N ALA A 450 8.35 -1.97 -19.57
CA ALA A 450 7.60 -2.56 -18.48
C ALA A 450 7.40 -4.05 -18.72
N TYR A 451 7.49 -4.86 -17.69
CA TYR A 451 7.25 -6.31 -17.71
C TYR A 451 6.23 -6.69 -16.64
N ASP A 452 5.49 -7.77 -16.89
CA ASP A 452 4.72 -8.44 -15.84
C ASP A 452 5.70 -9.11 -14.85
N LEU A 453 5.58 -8.81 -13.57
CA LEU A 453 6.44 -9.37 -12.53
C LEU A 453 6.37 -10.90 -12.46
N TYR A 454 5.19 -11.50 -12.67
CA TYR A 454 5.01 -12.95 -12.54
C TYR A 454 5.04 -13.66 -13.89
N ASN A 455 4.72 -12.95 -14.98
CA ASN A 455 4.78 -13.48 -16.35
C ASN A 455 4.00 -14.79 -16.52
N PHE A 456 2.79 -14.86 -15.94
CA PHE A 456 1.96 -16.06 -16.02
C PHE A 456 1.45 -16.30 -17.45
N GLY A 457 1.48 -17.58 -17.86
CA GLY A 457 0.80 -18.04 -19.05
C GLY A 457 -0.71 -18.20 -18.87
N PRO A 458 -1.46 -18.43 -19.96
CA PRO A 458 -2.90 -18.74 -19.90
C PRO A 458 -3.24 -20.00 -19.10
N ASP A 459 -2.26 -20.89 -18.89
CA ASP A 459 -2.31 -22.08 -18.05
C ASP A 459 -2.07 -21.81 -16.56
N GLY A 460 -1.82 -20.54 -16.19
CA GLY A 460 -1.59 -20.11 -14.81
C GLY A 460 -0.14 -20.28 -14.34
N ARG A 461 0.75 -20.83 -15.17
CA ARG A 461 2.14 -21.12 -14.84
C ARG A 461 3.10 -20.01 -15.22
N VAL A 462 4.21 -19.88 -14.49
CA VAL A 462 5.27 -18.91 -14.83
C VAL A 462 5.94 -19.29 -16.15
N ARG A 463 6.13 -18.31 -17.05
CA ARG A 463 6.87 -18.48 -18.30
C ARG A 463 8.32 -18.04 -18.15
N GLU A 464 9.27 -18.91 -18.52
CA GLU A 464 10.72 -18.65 -18.40
C GLU A 464 11.24 -17.41 -19.17
N ASN A 465 10.56 -17.00 -20.24
CA ASN A 465 10.97 -15.85 -21.06
C ASN A 465 9.88 -14.77 -21.07
N ALA A 466 10.28 -13.52 -20.84
CA ALA A 466 9.36 -12.38 -20.75
C ALA A 466 9.66 -11.32 -21.83
N SER A 467 8.63 -10.90 -22.56
CA SER A 467 8.66 -9.72 -23.41
C SER A 467 8.01 -8.53 -22.69
N PRO A 468 8.36 -7.27 -23.02
CA PRO A 468 7.73 -6.12 -22.40
C PRO A 468 6.21 -6.09 -22.62
N ILE A 469 5.43 -5.83 -21.57
CA ILE A 469 3.98 -5.60 -21.67
C ILE A 469 3.67 -4.30 -22.44
N TYR A 470 4.56 -3.32 -22.32
CA TYR A 470 4.58 -2.14 -23.16
C TYR A 470 5.98 -1.51 -23.18
N GLN A 471 6.21 -0.65 -24.16
CA GLN A 471 7.43 0.14 -24.30
C GLN A 471 7.05 1.58 -24.64
N VAL A 472 7.68 2.55 -23.98
CA VAL A 472 7.40 3.97 -24.19
C VAL A 472 8.69 4.70 -24.56
N SER A 473 8.69 5.29 -25.74
CA SER A 473 9.82 6.08 -26.23
C SER A 473 9.79 7.49 -25.65
N PRO A 474 10.96 8.09 -25.39
CA PRO A 474 11.00 9.44 -24.83
C PRO A 474 10.44 10.51 -25.78
N PRO A 475 9.69 11.51 -25.26
CA PRO A 475 9.18 12.65 -26.02
C PRO A 475 10.28 13.44 -26.75
N GLY A 476 10.18 13.56 -28.08
CA GLY A 476 11.16 14.31 -28.88
C GLY A 476 12.46 13.56 -29.22
N GLY A 477 12.49 12.24 -29.04
CA GLY A 477 13.55 11.35 -29.57
C GLY A 477 14.45 10.70 -28.51
N ALA A 478 15.30 9.79 -28.97
CA ALA A 478 16.18 8.99 -28.11
C ALA A 478 17.11 9.86 -27.23
N ALA A 479 17.37 9.38 -26.03
CA ALA A 479 18.36 9.97 -25.13
C ALA A 479 19.78 9.85 -25.72
N THR A 480 20.64 10.81 -25.35
CA THR A 480 22.06 10.87 -25.70
C THR A 480 22.96 10.81 -24.45
N GLY A 481 22.36 10.54 -23.29
CA GLY A 481 23.06 10.32 -22.03
C GLY A 481 23.91 9.04 -22.06
N THR A 482 24.93 8.98 -21.19
CA THR A 482 25.83 7.82 -21.11
C THR A 482 25.26 6.67 -20.30
N GLU A 483 24.33 6.95 -19.36
CA GLU A 483 23.82 5.97 -18.41
C GLU A 483 22.29 6.05 -18.31
N PRO A 484 21.57 4.91 -18.27
CA PRO A 484 20.14 4.87 -18.00
C PRO A 484 19.86 5.02 -16.50
N TYR A 485 18.93 5.90 -16.15
CA TYR A 485 18.51 6.10 -14.75
C TYR A 485 17.18 5.42 -14.47
N ALA A 486 17.07 4.81 -13.28
CA ALA A 486 15.85 4.12 -12.87
C ALA A 486 14.65 5.08 -12.90
N PRO A 487 13.47 4.64 -13.38
CA PRO A 487 12.26 5.45 -13.29
C PRO A 487 11.84 5.60 -11.83
N THR A 488 11.19 6.70 -11.48
CA THR A 488 10.56 6.86 -10.16
C THR A 488 9.06 6.72 -10.30
N VAL A 489 8.44 5.86 -9.50
CA VAL A 489 6.98 5.70 -9.51
C VAL A 489 6.36 6.48 -8.37
N HIS A 490 5.34 7.26 -8.66
CA HIS A 490 4.53 7.92 -7.64
C HIS A 490 3.09 8.03 -8.16
N GLU A 491 2.14 7.46 -7.41
CA GLU A 491 0.69 7.52 -7.70
C GLU A 491 0.30 7.06 -9.10
N GLY A 492 0.84 5.91 -9.53
CA GLY A 492 0.51 5.31 -10.84
C GLY A 492 1.21 5.97 -12.04
N VAL A 493 2.07 6.96 -11.80
CA VAL A 493 2.87 7.62 -12.84
C VAL A 493 4.34 7.26 -12.67
N ALA A 494 5.00 6.86 -13.75
CA ALA A 494 6.45 6.78 -13.81
C ALA A 494 7.04 8.10 -14.32
N PHE A 495 8.01 8.62 -13.57
CA PHE A 495 8.83 9.77 -13.92
C PHE A 495 10.16 9.25 -14.43
N VAL A 496 10.41 9.48 -15.71
CA VAL A 496 11.63 9.05 -16.39
C VAL A 496 12.51 10.27 -16.60
N ALA A 497 13.76 10.20 -16.16
CA ALA A 497 14.76 11.23 -16.40
C ALA A 497 15.84 10.70 -17.34
N ASP A 498 16.12 11.47 -18.39
CA ASP A 498 17.20 11.19 -19.32
C ASP A 498 17.90 12.48 -19.75
N THR A 499 18.89 12.35 -20.63
CA THR A 499 19.63 13.47 -21.20
C THR A 499 19.48 13.48 -22.70
N THR A 500 19.27 14.65 -23.27
CA THR A 500 19.23 14.87 -24.72
C THR A 500 20.22 15.93 -25.17
N GLY A 501 20.52 15.94 -26.46
CA GLY A 501 21.50 16.84 -27.06
C GLY A 501 22.90 16.24 -27.10
N THR A 502 23.61 16.46 -28.21
CA THR A 502 24.98 15.95 -28.42
C THR A 502 26.04 16.95 -27.96
N SER A 503 25.85 18.24 -28.24
CA SER A 503 26.80 19.31 -27.88
C SER A 503 26.37 20.11 -26.64
N ASN A 504 25.07 20.32 -26.46
CA ASN A 504 24.48 20.93 -25.27
C ASN A 504 23.59 19.91 -24.58
N LYS A 505 24.18 19.08 -23.72
CA LYS A 505 23.46 18.07 -22.95
C LYS A 505 22.52 18.74 -21.95
N VAL A 506 21.24 18.47 -22.10
CA VAL A 506 20.18 18.96 -21.21
C VAL A 506 19.40 17.79 -20.65
N ALA A 507 18.97 17.89 -19.39
CA ALA A 507 18.08 16.88 -18.87
C ALA A 507 16.68 17.04 -19.45
N ARG A 508 15.98 15.92 -19.49
CA ARG A 508 14.56 15.83 -19.82
C ARG A 508 13.91 14.93 -18.77
N VAL A 509 12.80 15.39 -18.21
CA VAL A 509 11.93 14.59 -17.35
C VAL A 509 10.58 14.47 -18.03
N TRP A 510 10.07 13.26 -18.17
CA TRP A 510 8.80 12.97 -18.81
C TRP A 510 8.03 11.92 -18.03
N MET A 511 6.72 11.82 -18.32
CA MET A 511 5.78 11.07 -17.49
C MET A 511 5.06 9.99 -18.30
N VAL A 512 4.91 8.81 -17.70
CA VAL A 512 4.16 7.68 -18.25
C VAL A 512 3.05 7.31 -17.28
N ASP A 513 1.82 7.21 -17.79
CA ASP A 513 0.74 6.56 -17.06
C ASP A 513 0.94 5.04 -17.14
N LEU A 514 1.21 4.42 -15.99
CA LEU A 514 1.50 2.99 -15.90
C LEU A 514 0.24 2.13 -16.12
N ALA A 515 -0.95 2.69 -15.93
CA ALA A 515 -2.19 1.96 -16.14
C ALA A 515 -2.40 1.68 -17.64
N THR A 516 -2.16 2.69 -18.49
CA THR A 516 -2.31 2.59 -19.94
C THR A 516 -1.02 2.24 -20.68
N GLY A 517 0.14 2.42 -20.05
CA GLY A 517 1.44 2.24 -20.70
C GLY A 517 1.73 3.31 -21.75
N THR A 518 1.26 4.54 -21.56
CA THR A 518 1.41 5.63 -22.53
C THR A 518 1.94 6.92 -21.90
N ASN A 519 2.56 7.78 -22.72
CA ASN A 519 2.98 9.12 -22.27
C ASN A 519 1.77 9.92 -21.78
N VAL A 520 1.90 10.55 -20.62
CA VAL A 520 0.91 11.50 -20.11
C VAL A 520 0.86 12.69 -21.07
N ARG A 521 -0.34 13.04 -21.56
CA ARG A 521 -0.53 14.08 -22.57
C ARG A 521 -1.87 14.79 -22.41
N THR A 522 -1.90 16.06 -22.83
CA THR A 522 -3.15 16.83 -22.94
C THR A 522 -3.34 17.35 -24.36
N LEU A 523 -2.41 18.21 -24.81
CA LEU A 523 -2.26 18.60 -26.22
C LEU A 523 -0.94 18.08 -26.79
N SER A 524 0.11 18.19 -25.97
CA SER A 524 1.42 17.58 -26.15
C SER A 524 1.74 16.66 -24.98
N GLU A 525 2.81 15.90 -25.12
CA GLU A 525 3.37 15.07 -24.05
C GLU A 525 3.86 15.96 -22.89
N TRP A 526 3.63 15.51 -21.66
CA TRP A 526 4.10 16.19 -20.46
C TRP A 526 5.60 15.92 -20.30
N VAL A 527 6.37 16.95 -20.62
CA VAL A 527 7.83 16.91 -20.60
C VAL A 527 8.37 18.23 -20.06
N CYS A 528 9.39 18.14 -19.22
CA CYS A 528 10.15 19.29 -18.73
C CYS A 528 11.61 19.15 -19.16
N GLY A 529 12.20 20.21 -19.70
CA GLY A 529 13.52 20.15 -20.32
C GLY A 529 13.49 19.55 -21.73
N GLY A 530 14.61 18.98 -22.17
CA GLY A 530 14.71 18.35 -23.50
C GLY A 530 14.93 19.30 -24.69
N PRO A 531 14.79 18.79 -25.93
CA PRO A 531 15.18 19.50 -27.15
C PRO A 531 14.52 20.88 -27.29
N GLY A 532 15.33 21.91 -27.52
CA GLY A 532 14.85 23.29 -27.67
C GLY A 532 14.75 24.10 -26.37
N THR A 533 15.07 23.50 -25.21
CA THR A 533 15.10 24.19 -23.91
C THR A 533 16.47 24.00 -23.22
N ASN A 534 17.06 25.07 -22.67
CA ASN A 534 18.34 25.03 -21.95
C ASN A 534 18.16 25.18 -20.41
N LEU A 535 16.96 24.89 -19.90
CA LEU A 535 16.59 25.21 -18.52
C LEU A 535 17.15 24.22 -17.51
N ILE A 536 17.36 22.97 -17.91
CA ILE A 536 17.79 21.89 -17.00
C ILE A 536 19.10 21.30 -17.48
N ARG A 537 20.11 21.34 -16.62
CA ARG A 537 21.43 20.73 -16.86
C ARG A 537 21.31 19.21 -17.01
N GLU A 538 22.29 18.58 -17.66
CA GLU A 538 22.41 17.12 -17.78
C GLU A 538 22.08 16.43 -16.44
N THR A 539 21.26 15.38 -16.49
CA THR A 539 20.87 14.66 -15.27
C THR A 539 22.04 13.81 -14.77
N GLY A 540 22.21 13.79 -13.44
CA GLY A 540 23.21 12.97 -12.75
C GLY A 540 22.62 11.74 -12.05
N GLY A 541 21.31 11.51 -12.15
CA GLY A 541 20.66 10.44 -11.40
C GLY A 541 19.16 10.30 -11.70
N ALA A 542 18.54 9.30 -11.07
CA ALA A 542 17.09 9.17 -11.05
C ALA A 542 16.45 10.36 -10.32
N PRO A 543 15.24 10.78 -10.71
CA PRO A 543 14.51 11.80 -9.97
C PRO A 543 14.05 11.26 -8.61
N THR A 544 13.52 12.14 -7.78
CA THR A 544 12.71 11.78 -6.60
C THR A 544 11.46 12.64 -6.61
N VAL A 545 10.32 12.09 -6.24
CA VAL A 545 9.04 12.78 -6.28
C VAL A 545 8.37 12.70 -4.93
N GLY A 546 7.77 13.79 -4.48
CA GLY A 546 7.01 13.82 -3.24
C GLY A 546 6.17 15.08 -3.11
N TYR A 547 5.38 15.13 -2.05
CA TYR A 547 4.61 16.31 -1.69
C TYR A 547 5.39 17.21 -0.71
N ILE A 548 5.23 18.52 -0.84
CA ILE A 548 5.71 19.54 0.11
C ILE A 548 4.55 20.45 0.52
N PRO A 549 4.52 21.00 1.74
CA PRO A 549 3.47 21.93 2.14
C PRO A 549 3.47 23.21 1.29
N ILE A 550 2.27 23.66 0.89
CA ILE A 550 2.11 24.98 0.29
C ILE A 550 2.32 26.03 1.38
N ARG A 551 3.12 27.06 1.08
CA ARG A 551 3.55 28.08 2.05
C ARG A 551 2.41 28.98 2.58
N ASP A 552 1.22 28.90 2.00
CA ASP A 552 0.09 29.78 2.32
C ASP A 552 -0.75 29.33 3.54
N ASN A 553 -0.30 28.29 4.26
CA ASN A 553 -1.01 27.69 5.39
C ASN A 553 -2.42 27.16 5.04
N SER A 554 -2.72 26.92 3.76
CA SER A 554 -4.00 26.32 3.34
C SER A 554 -4.15 24.86 3.77
N GLY A 555 -3.08 24.21 4.19
CA GLY A 555 -3.02 22.77 4.40
C GLY A 555 -2.88 21.96 3.11
N GLY A 556 -2.84 22.63 1.94
CA GLY A 556 -2.56 22.01 0.65
C GLY A 556 -1.10 21.61 0.49
N LEU A 557 -0.86 20.74 -0.48
CA LEU A 557 0.44 20.15 -0.79
C LEU A 557 0.80 20.34 -2.26
N ASP A 558 2.02 20.77 -2.55
CA ASP A 558 2.61 20.79 -3.89
C ASP A 558 3.33 19.49 -4.16
N ARG A 559 3.08 18.87 -5.31
CA ARG A 559 3.83 17.72 -5.81
C ARG A 559 5.04 18.21 -6.59
N VAL A 560 6.23 17.82 -6.15
CA VAL A 560 7.49 18.32 -6.70
C VAL A 560 8.42 17.16 -7.05
N ILE A 561 9.07 17.27 -8.20
CA ILE A 561 10.18 16.42 -8.62
C ILE A 561 11.48 17.11 -8.23
N TYR A 562 12.37 16.39 -7.59
CA TYR A 562 13.76 16.78 -7.38
C TYR A 562 14.66 15.95 -8.31
N LEU A 563 15.35 16.63 -9.21
CA LEU A 563 16.24 16.01 -10.19
C LEU A 563 17.70 16.36 -9.89
N PRO A 564 18.56 15.38 -9.57
CA PRO A 564 19.99 15.61 -9.47
C PRO A 564 20.59 15.92 -10.86
N THR A 565 21.44 16.94 -10.93
CA THR A 565 22.06 17.40 -12.17
C THR A 565 23.58 17.38 -12.06
N LYS A 566 24.24 17.04 -13.17
CA LYS A 566 25.69 17.03 -13.28
C LYS A 566 26.26 18.46 -13.27
N PRO A 567 27.52 18.61 -12.87
CA PRO A 567 28.35 19.78 -13.14
C PRO A 567 28.19 20.33 -14.56
N ARG A 568 28.21 21.66 -14.71
CA ARG A 568 28.25 22.29 -16.03
C ARG A 568 29.62 22.01 -16.68
N GLN A 569 29.64 21.28 -17.80
CA GLN A 569 30.88 21.07 -18.55
C GLN A 569 31.50 22.42 -18.97
N GLY A 570 32.79 22.60 -18.69
CA GLY A 570 33.58 23.76 -19.12
C GLY A 570 33.51 25.01 -18.23
N GLY A 571 32.79 24.98 -17.10
CA GLY A 571 32.82 26.08 -16.12
C GLY A 571 33.98 25.97 -15.15
N SER A 572 34.88 26.95 -15.12
CA SER A 572 35.86 27.12 -14.04
C SER A 572 35.29 28.08 -12.98
N GLY A 573 34.57 27.56 -11.98
CA GLY A 573 34.06 28.37 -10.87
C GLY A 573 32.98 27.69 -10.02
N PRO A 574 32.48 28.33 -8.94
CA PRO A 574 31.47 27.77 -8.03
C PRO A 574 30.15 27.35 -8.69
N SER A 575 29.88 27.84 -9.91
CA SER A 575 28.70 27.48 -10.73
C SER A 575 28.85 26.17 -11.51
N ALA A 576 30.01 25.51 -11.41
CA ALA A 576 30.31 24.22 -12.05
C ALA A 576 30.04 23.03 -11.12
N THR A 577 29.41 23.22 -9.96
CA THR A 577 29.06 22.12 -9.07
C THR A 577 27.87 21.32 -9.60
N ALA A 578 27.78 20.06 -9.16
CA ALA A 578 26.52 19.31 -9.23
C ALA A 578 25.43 20.10 -8.49
N GLY A 579 24.19 19.94 -8.91
CA GLY A 579 23.06 20.66 -8.34
C GLY A 579 21.79 19.83 -8.33
N MET A 580 20.72 20.41 -7.82
CA MET A 580 19.40 19.80 -7.82
C MET A 580 18.40 20.78 -8.46
N THR A 581 17.59 20.29 -9.38
CA THR A 581 16.49 21.07 -9.99
C THR A 581 15.18 20.60 -9.39
N SER A 582 14.38 21.54 -8.86
CA SER A 582 13.02 21.26 -8.42
C SER A 582 12.02 21.62 -9.53
N ILE A 583 11.11 20.70 -9.84
CA ILE A 583 10.09 20.87 -10.88
C ILE A 583 8.72 20.65 -10.22
N TRP A 584 7.87 21.67 -10.24
CA TRP A 584 6.48 21.54 -9.79
C TRP A 584 5.67 20.77 -10.83
N VAL A 585 4.89 19.78 -10.39
CA VAL A 585 4.15 18.88 -11.29
C VAL A 585 2.69 18.65 -10.91
N GLY A 586 2.22 19.25 -9.82
CA GLY A 586 0.82 19.22 -9.44
C GLY A 586 0.60 19.67 -8.01
N ALA A 587 -0.66 19.65 -7.57
CA ALA A 587 -1.03 19.99 -6.20
C ALA A 587 -2.16 19.07 -5.71
N ARG A 588 -2.28 18.95 -4.37
CA ARG A 588 -3.32 18.20 -3.67
C ARG A 588 -3.86 19.05 -2.52
N GLY A 589 -5.18 19.04 -2.33
CA GLY A 589 -5.81 19.77 -1.23
C GLY A 589 -5.71 21.29 -1.37
N GLU A 590 -5.28 21.79 -2.52
CA GLU A 590 -5.25 23.20 -2.84
C GLU A 590 -6.68 23.73 -2.97
N SER A 591 -6.96 24.87 -2.33
CA SER A 591 -8.21 25.59 -2.57
C SER A 591 -8.15 26.32 -3.92
N PRO A 592 -9.19 26.22 -4.77
CA PRO A 592 -9.21 26.95 -6.02
C PRO A 592 -9.14 28.46 -5.77
N SER A 593 -8.65 29.21 -6.77
CA SER A 593 -8.57 30.67 -6.68
C SER A 593 -9.95 31.32 -6.80
N ASP A 594 -10.84 30.69 -7.57
CA ASP A 594 -12.24 31.09 -7.71
C ASP A 594 -13.07 29.89 -8.19
N TRP A 595 -14.39 29.94 -7.95
CA TRP A 595 -15.34 28.99 -8.53
C TRP A 595 -16.72 29.62 -8.71
N SER A 596 -17.45 29.16 -9.72
CA SER A 596 -18.82 29.59 -9.98
C SER A 596 -19.66 28.44 -10.55
N VAL A 597 -20.97 28.58 -10.45
CA VAL A 597 -21.93 27.68 -11.12
C VAL A 597 -22.53 28.42 -12.29
N ARG A 598 -22.48 27.79 -13.47
CA ARG A 598 -23.03 28.31 -14.70
C ARG A 598 -24.20 27.44 -15.14
N ASP A 599 -25.35 28.06 -15.43
CA ASP A 599 -26.45 27.37 -16.09
C ASP A 599 -26.17 27.24 -17.60
N VAL A 600 -26.24 26.01 -18.11
CA VAL A 600 -26.07 25.66 -19.53
C VAL A 600 -27.28 24.87 -19.99
N GLY A 601 -28.31 25.60 -20.43
CA GLY A 601 -29.61 25.00 -20.75
C GLY A 601 -30.30 24.48 -19.49
N SER A 602 -30.65 23.19 -19.47
CA SER A 602 -31.18 22.49 -18.28
C SER A 602 -30.08 22.01 -17.33
N ASN A 603 -28.81 22.11 -17.73
CA ASN A 603 -27.68 21.56 -17.00
C ASN A 603 -26.96 22.64 -16.19
N LYS A 604 -26.19 22.23 -15.20
CA LYS A 604 -25.38 23.11 -14.35
C LYS A 604 -23.93 22.69 -14.46
N GLU A 605 -23.07 23.64 -14.78
CA GLU A 605 -21.62 23.44 -14.86
C GLU A 605 -20.92 24.12 -13.69
N LEU A 606 -20.10 23.36 -12.96
CA LEU A 606 -19.16 23.89 -12.00
C LEU A 606 -17.90 24.37 -12.72
N VAL A 607 -17.66 25.68 -12.71
CA VAL A 607 -16.46 26.29 -13.28
C VAL A 607 -15.48 26.57 -12.15
N VAL A 608 -14.31 25.93 -12.19
CA VAL A 608 -13.25 26.08 -11.18
C VAL A 608 -12.00 26.72 -11.80
N THR A 609 -11.53 27.80 -11.19
CA THR A 609 -10.26 28.46 -11.56
C THR A 609 -9.15 27.99 -10.64
N THR A 610 -8.25 27.15 -11.16
CA THR A 610 -7.07 26.67 -10.41
C THR A 610 -5.94 27.70 -10.44
N ARG A 611 -5.01 27.65 -9.46
CA ARG A 611 -3.81 28.50 -9.51
C ARG A 611 -2.94 28.20 -10.73
N ALA A 612 -2.88 26.93 -11.12
CA ALA A 612 -2.19 26.51 -12.34
C ALA A 612 -2.73 27.24 -13.58
N ALA A 613 -4.05 27.34 -13.71
CA ALA A 613 -4.69 28.04 -14.83
C ALA A 613 -4.35 29.55 -14.84
N LEU A 614 -4.28 30.20 -13.67
CA LEU A 614 -3.87 31.61 -13.56
C LEU A 614 -2.42 31.86 -13.99
N GLN A 615 -1.57 30.85 -13.89
CA GLN A 615 -0.17 30.89 -14.36
C GLN A 615 -0.02 30.42 -15.81
N GLY A 616 -1.12 30.11 -16.51
CA GLY A 616 -1.08 29.56 -17.87
C GLY A 616 -0.49 28.16 -17.96
N LEU A 617 -0.41 27.43 -16.84
CA LEU A 617 0.10 26.07 -16.81
C LEU A 617 -0.98 25.08 -17.29
N PRO A 618 -0.58 24.05 -18.05
CA PRO A 618 -1.52 23.01 -18.48
C PRO A 618 -2.02 22.21 -17.28
N VAL A 619 -3.30 21.79 -17.35
CA VAL A 619 -3.92 20.88 -16.38
C VAL A 619 -4.36 19.64 -17.13
N HIS A 620 -4.01 18.47 -16.59
CA HIS A 620 -4.38 17.19 -17.21
C HIS A 620 -5.89 17.02 -17.19
N ARG A 621 -6.48 16.89 -18.38
CA ARG A 621 -7.93 16.77 -18.59
C ARG A 621 -8.18 15.56 -19.50
N PRO A 622 -8.34 14.37 -18.92
CA PRO A 622 -8.50 13.16 -19.70
C PRO A 622 -9.88 13.15 -20.40
N THR A 623 -9.94 12.60 -21.61
CA THR A 623 -11.18 12.43 -22.39
C THR A 623 -11.86 11.08 -22.14
N VAL A 624 -11.22 10.21 -21.36
CA VAL A 624 -11.70 8.89 -20.92
C VAL A 624 -11.47 8.78 -19.41
N PRO A 625 -12.17 7.89 -18.69
CA PRO A 625 -11.92 7.68 -17.27
C PRO A 625 -10.45 7.42 -16.96
N ASP A 626 -9.82 8.35 -16.26
CA ASP A 626 -8.41 8.29 -15.88
C ASP A 626 -8.28 8.75 -14.41
N SER A 627 -7.46 8.01 -13.66
CA SER A 627 -7.22 8.27 -12.24
C SER A 627 -6.38 9.53 -11.99
N LEU A 628 -5.68 10.03 -13.01
CA LEU A 628 -4.83 11.22 -12.98
C LEU A 628 -5.59 12.53 -13.27
N GLY A 629 -6.87 12.43 -13.63
CA GLY A 629 -7.71 13.61 -13.88
C GLY A 629 -7.88 14.49 -12.64
N VAL A 630 -8.35 15.71 -12.85
CA VAL A 630 -8.65 16.66 -11.77
C VAL A 630 -9.71 16.07 -10.84
N LYS A 631 -9.41 16.02 -9.53
CA LYS A 631 -10.33 15.59 -8.48
C LYS A 631 -10.71 16.79 -7.61
N LEU A 632 -12.01 17.01 -7.46
CA LEU A 632 -12.56 18.09 -6.66
C LEU A 632 -13.26 17.52 -5.43
N THR A 633 -13.05 18.16 -4.27
CA THR A 633 -13.82 17.88 -3.06
C THR A 633 -14.65 19.12 -2.74
N LEU A 634 -15.97 18.97 -2.71
CA LEU A 634 -16.89 20.05 -2.38
C LEU A 634 -17.30 19.94 -0.91
N LEU A 635 -16.96 20.97 -0.14
CA LEU A 635 -17.21 21.05 1.30
C LEU A 635 -17.97 22.33 1.63
N ARG A 636 -18.94 22.22 2.54
CA ARG A 636 -19.58 23.36 3.18
C ARG A 636 -18.57 24.12 4.04
N PRO A 637 -18.86 25.38 4.45
CA PRO A 637 -17.95 26.17 5.29
C PRO A 637 -17.59 25.51 6.63
N ASN A 638 -18.44 24.63 7.15
CA ASN A 638 -18.19 23.87 8.37
C ASN A 638 -17.33 22.60 8.15
N GLY A 639 -16.90 22.35 6.91
CA GLY A 639 -16.10 21.19 6.52
C GLY A 639 -16.92 19.95 6.15
N ASP A 640 -18.25 19.98 6.29
CA ASP A 640 -19.09 18.84 5.92
C ASP A 640 -19.21 18.74 4.40
N PRO A 641 -19.24 17.52 3.83
CA PRO A 641 -19.46 17.36 2.41
C PRO A 641 -20.90 17.72 2.01
N TYR A 642 -21.08 18.10 0.75
CA TYR A 642 -22.39 18.40 0.18
C TYR A 642 -23.29 17.14 0.10
N THR A 643 -24.58 17.32 0.31
CA THR A 643 -25.59 16.27 0.09
C THR A 643 -25.87 16.09 -1.40
N ALA A 644 -26.46 14.95 -1.78
CA ALA A 644 -26.85 14.67 -3.17
C ALA A 644 -27.75 15.77 -3.76
N ALA A 645 -28.70 16.28 -2.98
CA ALA A 645 -29.61 17.34 -3.40
C ALA A 645 -28.90 18.69 -3.63
N GLU A 646 -27.93 19.02 -2.78
CA GLU A 646 -27.14 20.24 -2.97
C GLU A 646 -26.15 20.12 -4.14
N MET A 647 -25.55 18.94 -4.31
CA MET A 647 -24.70 18.65 -5.48
C MET A 647 -25.46 18.78 -6.78
N ALA A 648 -26.71 18.30 -6.85
CA ALA A 648 -27.59 18.48 -8.01
C ALA A 648 -27.95 19.95 -8.29
N ASN A 649 -27.73 20.86 -7.34
CA ASN A 649 -27.90 22.30 -7.56
C ASN A 649 -26.61 22.98 -8.07
N ILE A 650 -25.49 22.26 -8.14
CA ILE A 650 -24.17 22.78 -8.51
C ILE A 650 -23.65 22.13 -9.80
N LEU A 651 -23.96 20.85 -10.01
CA LEU A 651 -23.50 20.06 -11.14
C LEU A 651 -24.61 19.09 -11.57
N THR A 652 -25.03 19.13 -12.84
CA THR A 652 -26.06 18.22 -13.42
C THR A 652 -25.76 17.83 -14.84
#